data_AF-A0A7S7QKU4-F1
#
_entry.id   AF-A0A7S7QKU4-F1
#
_cell.length_a   1.000
_cell.length_b   1.000
_cell.length_c   1.000
_cell.angle_alpha   90.00
_cell.angle_beta   90.00
_cell.angle_gamma   90.00
#
_symmetry.space_group_name_H-M   'P 1'
#
loop_
_entity.id
_entity.type
_entity.pdbx_description
1 polymer ?
#
loop_
_entity_poly.entity_id
_entity_poly.type
_entity_poly.pdbx_seq_one_letter_code
_entity_poly.pdbx_strand_id
1 'polypeptide(L)'
;MGIYGTKVTSAPAGAIILHPGDNVSAIVNAAPAGATFYFEAGVYRGVSLAPKDGQTFIGAQGAILNGSAVLSSWTQSGNLWSIGGQTQQGRVNTSAEFVAGTQRPGNPETVFLDNTPLKPVDALSKVVPGTFYFDYAADKIYIADNPAGHTLEAGKQTDAFHGTATNVTVQNLVIEKYDPQIQDGAINGDQGWIIRDNEIRLNYAVGATAHDGSQFIGNYVHDNGQMGLGGYGNNILVQGNELASNGFWSGIDPLWEAGGFKFADTDNLVARANYSHDNNGAGLWTDISNIHTLYEDNLVVHNTINGISHEISYDAIIRNNTLIGNGYADPRGWGWGSEINIQNSKNVQVYGNRVDMTGGGNGIVLIQQDRGSGTYGTYTTTGNQIHDNIIVDRDGHGYIGAFADYNESGMLNGGNTWTNNQYFMSDGGDRFEWGGSQTFTQFKAATHETGSISLSYPDTSSWLTTSPTAPVPTPPADPAPLPPVDPAPVPPVVTTPPGVTTTIGSGSDVLELKITQDAYQGDSQYAVSVDGKQIGSTLTASALHGSGVVDTVQVKGDWAAGSHTVSVQLLNDLYGGTATTDRNIYIESATYDGANASGSRAITSDTPETFTVTDTTAVPGSPTPTPTPAPTPSGQNLLVNGSFEAPSVAAGSWAAFSSIPGWTAISGGTIELWNNLNKVKATDGSNLGALDYRGAQDGLYQTVTTTAGQSYDLSFDARMQSNAGKRTSTIEVLWNDNVVATVPPGSSWRTYHFSVTGTGGQDRLTFREVAAQAGDGRGALYDNVSLVARSGAVQQSAISQQPMNLVNQFAATSFADTGSGISAGSTQTDLSATLAQTLAKAAHH
;
A
#
# COMPACT_ATOMS: atom_id res chain seq x y z
N MET A 1 -5.25 -24.29 -13.34
CA MET A 1 -6.72 -24.27 -13.19
C MET A 1 -7.05 -23.80 -11.78
N GLY A 2 -7.83 -22.72 -11.62
CA GLY A 2 -8.43 -22.32 -10.34
C GLY A 2 -7.74 -21.26 -9.49
N ILE A 3 -6.79 -20.48 -10.04
CA ILE A 3 -6.18 -19.34 -9.31
C ILE A 3 -7.08 -18.09 -9.40
N TYR A 4 -7.51 -17.78 -10.63
CA TYR A 4 -8.27 -16.59 -11.00
C TYR A 4 -9.75 -16.92 -11.24
N GLY A 5 -10.61 -15.91 -11.14
CA GLY A 5 -12.05 -16.02 -11.39
C GLY A 5 -12.83 -16.77 -10.31
N THR A 6 -14.03 -17.23 -10.69
CA THR A 6 -15.03 -17.70 -9.72
C THR A 6 -14.66 -19.02 -9.03
N LYS A 7 -14.85 -19.03 -7.71
CA LYS A 7 -14.52 -20.10 -6.77
C LYS A 7 -15.78 -20.65 -6.11
N VAL A 8 -15.66 -21.79 -5.46
CA VAL A 8 -16.74 -22.34 -4.63
C VAL A 8 -16.92 -21.44 -3.40
N THR A 9 -18.13 -20.91 -3.23
CA THR A 9 -18.53 -20.03 -2.12
C THR A 9 -19.81 -20.55 -1.48
N SER A 10 -20.16 -20.00 -0.32
CA SER A 10 -21.44 -20.22 0.37
C SER A 10 -22.01 -18.90 0.86
N ALA A 11 -23.33 -18.79 0.94
CA ALA A 11 -24.01 -17.60 1.44
C ALA A 11 -23.51 -17.20 2.84
N PRO A 12 -23.02 -15.95 3.03
CA PRO A 12 -22.72 -15.44 4.37
C PRO A 12 -23.96 -15.38 5.27
N ALA A 13 -23.75 -15.48 6.58
CA ALA A 13 -24.83 -15.34 7.54
C ALA A 13 -25.50 -13.94 7.42
N GLY A 14 -26.82 -13.91 7.22
CA GLY A 14 -27.58 -12.66 7.06
C GLY A 14 -27.62 -12.10 5.63
N ALA A 15 -27.00 -12.75 4.64
CA ALA A 15 -27.11 -12.36 3.24
C ALA A 15 -28.56 -12.54 2.72
N ILE A 16 -29.01 -11.59 1.89
CA ILE A 16 -30.25 -11.68 1.12
C ILE A 16 -29.99 -12.63 -0.04
N ILE A 17 -30.63 -13.81 -0.02
CA ILE A 17 -30.51 -14.79 -1.09
C ILE A 17 -31.33 -14.33 -2.31
N LEU A 18 -30.74 -14.44 -3.50
CA LEU A 18 -31.34 -14.12 -4.78
C LEU A 18 -31.34 -15.37 -5.65
N HIS A 19 -32.47 -15.70 -6.26
CA HIS A 19 -32.65 -16.87 -7.13
C HIS A 19 -32.87 -16.46 -8.60
N PRO A 20 -32.50 -17.28 -9.59
CA PRO A 20 -32.77 -16.99 -11.00
C PRO A 20 -34.27 -16.80 -11.26
N GLY A 21 -34.64 -15.64 -11.82
CA GLY A 21 -36.03 -15.24 -12.05
C GLY A 21 -36.57 -14.22 -11.02
N ASP A 22 -35.85 -13.95 -9.94
CA ASP A 22 -36.17 -12.84 -9.04
C ASP A 22 -36.05 -11.48 -9.73
N ASN A 23 -36.86 -10.51 -9.28
CA ASN A 23 -36.67 -9.10 -9.64
C ASN A 23 -35.53 -8.51 -8.79
N VAL A 24 -34.29 -8.87 -9.15
CA VAL A 24 -33.07 -8.50 -8.42
C VAL A 24 -33.00 -6.99 -8.17
N SER A 25 -33.19 -6.17 -9.21
CA SER A 25 -33.10 -4.71 -9.07
C SER A 25 -34.13 -4.15 -8.07
N ALA A 26 -35.34 -4.71 -7.99
CA ALA A 26 -36.32 -4.30 -6.97
C ALA A 26 -35.89 -4.70 -5.55
N ILE A 27 -35.29 -5.89 -5.37
CA ILE A 27 -34.81 -6.38 -4.07
C ILE A 27 -33.62 -5.53 -3.59
N VAL A 28 -32.64 -5.28 -4.47
CA VAL A 28 -31.45 -4.45 -4.18
C VAL A 28 -31.85 -3.01 -3.85
N ASN A 29 -32.78 -2.43 -4.62
CA ASN A 29 -33.30 -1.08 -4.36
C ASN A 29 -34.07 -0.97 -3.04
N ALA A 30 -34.74 -2.05 -2.58
CA ALA A 30 -35.48 -2.05 -1.32
C ALA A 30 -34.56 -2.24 -0.08
N ALA A 31 -33.44 -2.93 -0.23
CA ALA A 31 -32.49 -3.19 0.84
C ALA A 31 -31.72 -1.92 1.30
N PRO A 32 -31.23 -1.86 2.56
CA PRO A 32 -30.44 -0.74 3.05
C PRO A 32 -29.02 -0.69 2.46
N ALA A 33 -28.31 0.41 2.70
CA ALA A 33 -26.85 0.47 2.59
C ALA A 33 -26.19 -0.59 3.52
N GLY A 34 -25.01 -1.08 3.16
CA GLY A 34 -24.32 -2.17 3.88
C GLY A 34 -24.95 -3.57 3.73
N ALA A 35 -26.04 -3.72 2.95
CA ALA A 35 -26.67 -5.02 2.74
C ALA A 35 -25.77 -5.96 1.92
N THR A 36 -25.74 -7.24 2.32
CA THR A 36 -25.09 -8.31 1.57
C THR A 36 -26.13 -9.11 0.79
N PHE A 37 -25.86 -9.39 -0.48
CA PHE A 37 -26.65 -10.23 -1.37
C PHE A 37 -25.86 -11.45 -1.79
N TYR A 38 -26.53 -12.60 -1.90
CA TYR A 38 -25.94 -13.83 -2.39
C TYR A 38 -26.76 -14.38 -3.56
N PHE A 39 -26.17 -14.40 -4.76
CA PHE A 39 -26.76 -14.98 -5.95
C PHE A 39 -26.49 -16.48 -5.97
N GLU A 40 -27.53 -17.30 -5.98
CA GLU A 40 -27.37 -18.73 -6.25
C GLU A 40 -26.90 -19.01 -7.69
N ALA A 41 -26.46 -20.24 -7.96
CA ALA A 41 -25.99 -20.61 -9.28
C ALA A 41 -27.14 -20.57 -10.32
N GLY A 42 -26.88 -19.95 -11.47
CA GLY A 42 -27.86 -19.76 -12.53
C GLY A 42 -27.68 -18.43 -13.28
N VAL A 43 -28.51 -18.22 -14.30
CA VAL A 43 -28.41 -17.04 -15.19
C VAL A 43 -29.47 -15.99 -14.82
N TYR A 44 -29.01 -14.79 -14.49
CA TYR A 44 -29.81 -13.61 -14.19
C TYR A 44 -29.72 -12.65 -15.37
N ARG A 45 -30.76 -12.62 -16.20
CA ARG A 45 -30.78 -11.81 -17.44
C ARG A 45 -31.36 -10.44 -17.21
N GLY A 46 -30.76 -9.43 -17.86
CA GLY A 46 -31.28 -8.06 -17.86
C GLY A 46 -31.12 -7.34 -16.52
N VAL A 47 -30.23 -7.82 -15.64
CA VAL A 47 -29.87 -7.16 -14.39
C VAL A 47 -28.91 -6.01 -14.66
N SER A 48 -29.30 -4.81 -14.25
CA SER A 48 -28.44 -3.63 -14.05
C SER A 48 -28.79 -3.06 -12.67
N LEU A 49 -27.76 -2.67 -11.91
CA LEU A 49 -27.87 -2.33 -10.49
C LEU A 49 -27.17 -1.01 -10.19
N ALA A 50 -27.86 -0.15 -9.43
CA ALA A 50 -27.29 0.99 -8.75
C ALA A 50 -27.13 0.66 -7.26
N PRO A 51 -25.93 0.30 -6.77
CA PRO A 51 -25.72 -0.01 -5.36
C PRO A 51 -25.94 1.19 -4.43
N LYS A 52 -25.93 0.90 -3.14
CA LYS A 52 -25.82 1.88 -2.05
C LYS A 52 -24.51 1.63 -1.30
N ASP A 53 -24.05 2.61 -0.55
CA ASP A 53 -22.76 2.55 0.17
C ASP A 53 -22.59 1.23 0.95
N GLY A 54 -21.41 0.63 0.86
CA GLY A 54 -21.05 -0.59 1.58
C GLY A 54 -21.80 -1.86 1.16
N GLN A 55 -22.66 -1.84 0.13
CA GLN A 55 -23.35 -3.05 -0.31
C GLN A 55 -22.37 -4.08 -0.90
N THR A 56 -22.68 -5.36 -0.67
CA THR A 56 -21.82 -6.49 -1.04
C THR A 56 -22.62 -7.49 -1.88
N PHE A 57 -22.15 -7.81 -3.07
CA PHE A 57 -22.78 -8.71 -4.03
C PHE A 57 -21.88 -9.93 -4.23
N ILE A 58 -22.33 -11.11 -3.82
CA ILE A 58 -21.54 -12.35 -3.87
C ILE A 58 -22.26 -13.38 -4.74
N GLY A 59 -21.58 -13.94 -5.73
CA GLY A 59 -22.05 -15.10 -6.47
C GLY A 59 -21.68 -16.43 -5.83
N ALA A 60 -22.57 -17.42 -5.94
CA ALA A 60 -22.19 -18.82 -5.98
C ALA A 60 -21.36 -19.10 -7.25
N GLN A 61 -20.57 -20.18 -7.26
CA GLN A 61 -19.91 -20.61 -8.50
C GLN A 61 -20.98 -20.93 -9.56
N GLY A 62 -20.89 -20.27 -10.71
CA GLY A 62 -21.91 -20.35 -11.77
C GLY A 62 -23.13 -19.42 -11.60
N ALA A 63 -23.07 -18.43 -10.70
CA ALA A 63 -23.98 -17.28 -10.71
C ALA A 63 -23.55 -16.30 -11.82
N ILE A 64 -24.40 -16.11 -12.84
CA ILE A 64 -24.09 -15.35 -14.05
C ILE A 64 -25.03 -14.17 -14.19
N LEU A 65 -24.51 -12.95 -14.13
CA LEU A 65 -25.22 -11.75 -14.59
C LEU A 65 -24.98 -11.59 -16.08
N ASN A 66 -26.06 -11.61 -16.87
CA ASN A 66 -25.98 -11.61 -18.32
C ASN A 66 -26.80 -10.44 -18.89
N GLY A 67 -26.12 -9.52 -19.59
CA GLY A 67 -26.70 -8.29 -20.16
C GLY A 67 -27.56 -8.52 -21.42
N SER A 68 -27.64 -9.74 -21.92
CA SER A 68 -28.30 -10.11 -23.17
C SER A 68 -29.64 -10.85 -22.99
N ALA A 69 -30.48 -10.79 -24.03
CA ALA A 69 -31.71 -11.56 -24.12
C ALA A 69 -31.63 -12.64 -25.21
N VAL A 70 -32.18 -13.82 -24.93
CA VAL A 70 -32.30 -14.91 -25.91
C VAL A 70 -33.32 -14.54 -26.98
N LEU A 71 -32.94 -14.72 -28.25
CA LEU A 71 -33.72 -14.40 -29.43
C LEU A 71 -34.30 -15.70 -30.02
N SER A 72 -35.60 -15.94 -29.82
CA SER A 72 -36.26 -17.19 -30.20
C SER A 72 -37.20 -17.09 -31.42
N SER A 73 -37.68 -15.90 -31.76
CA SER A 73 -38.78 -15.68 -32.72
C SER A 73 -38.29 -15.27 -34.12
N TRP A 74 -37.32 -16.00 -34.67
CA TRP A 74 -36.72 -15.70 -35.97
C TRP A 74 -37.65 -16.01 -37.15
N THR A 75 -37.69 -15.11 -38.13
CA THR A 75 -38.42 -15.25 -39.39
C THR A 75 -37.45 -15.35 -40.55
N GLN A 76 -37.48 -16.46 -41.29
CA GLN A 76 -36.67 -16.64 -42.50
C GLN A 76 -37.26 -15.87 -43.70
N SER A 77 -36.40 -15.22 -44.47
CA SER A 77 -36.72 -14.62 -45.77
C SER A 77 -35.56 -14.86 -46.74
N GLY A 78 -35.75 -15.78 -47.69
CA GLY A 78 -34.66 -16.26 -48.55
C GLY A 78 -33.55 -16.91 -47.73
N ASN A 79 -32.32 -16.41 -47.90
CA ASN A 79 -31.13 -16.90 -47.21
C ASN A 79 -30.87 -16.22 -45.85
N LEU A 80 -31.71 -15.27 -45.44
CA LEU A 80 -31.53 -14.51 -44.20
C LEU A 80 -32.60 -14.86 -43.17
N TRP A 81 -32.24 -14.75 -41.91
CA TRP A 81 -33.15 -14.77 -40.76
C TRP A 81 -33.23 -13.37 -40.16
N SER A 82 -34.42 -12.99 -39.72
CA SER A 82 -34.67 -11.67 -39.12
C SER A 82 -35.52 -11.77 -37.87
N ILE A 83 -35.29 -10.86 -36.92
CA ILE A 83 -36.11 -10.71 -35.73
C ILE A 83 -36.34 -9.22 -35.45
N GLY A 84 -37.60 -8.85 -35.16
CA GLY A 84 -38.01 -7.47 -34.87
C GLY A 84 -38.02 -7.13 -33.39
N GLY A 85 -38.43 -5.90 -33.06
CA GLY A 85 -38.51 -5.42 -31.68
C GLY A 85 -37.13 -5.20 -31.04
N GLN A 86 -36.12 -4.91 -31.86
CA GLN A 86 -34.76 -4.67 -31.43
C GLN A 86 -34.54 -3.16 -31.35
N THR A 87 -34.79 -2.58 -30.18
CA THR A 87 -34.76 -1.12 -29.92
C THR A 87 -33.60 -0.69 -29.02
N GLN A 88 -32.65 -1.58 -28.75
CA GLN A 88 -31.55 -1.40 -27.79
C GLN A 88 -30.41 -0.48 -28.31
N GLN A 89 -30.73 0.58 -29.05
CA GLN A 89 -29.70 1.42 -29.65
C GLN A 89 -28.84 2.08 -28.57
N GLY A 90 -27.55 1.77 -28.59
CA GLY A 90 -26.57 2.22 -27.60
C GLY A 90 -26.00 3.60 -27.90
N ARG A 91 -25.20 4.11 -26.97
CA ARG A 91 -24.48 5.37 -27.15
C ARG A 91 -23.17 5.13 -27.92
N VAL A 92 -22.84 6.05 -28.81
CA VAL A 92 -21.61 6.03 -29.61
C VAL A 92 -20.63 7.06 -29.05
N ASN A 93 -19.41 6.63 -28.70
CA ASN A 93 -18.31 7.54 -28.43
C ASN A 93 -17.76 8.07 -29.76
N THR A 94 -17.99 9.35 -30.08
CA THR A 94 -17.58 9.95 -31.35
C THR A 94 -16.09 10.24 -31.46
N SER A 95 -15.35 10.14 -30.35
CA SER A 95 -13.90 10.31 -30.29
C SER A 95 -13.13 8.98 -30.40
N ALA A 96 -13.84 7.85 -30.47
CA ALA A 96 -13.22 6.54 -30.57
C ALA A 96 -12.65 6.27 -31.96
N GLU A 97 -11.52 5.56 -32.00
CA GLU A 97 -10.85 5.15 -33.23
C GLU A 97 -11.07 3.65 -33.49
N PHE A 98 -11.01 3.27 -34.77
CA PHE A 98 -11.38 1.93 -35.23
C PHE A 98 -10.44 1.44 -36.31
N VAL A 99 -10.13 0.14 -36.26
CA VAL A 99 -9.31 -0.52 -37.28
C VAL A 99 -9.92 -0.30 -38.67
N ALA A 100 -9.08 0.07 -39.63
CA ALA A 100 -9.50 0.40 -40.99
C ALA A 100 -10.37 -0.70 -41.61
N GLY A 101 -11.55 -0.32 -42.12
CA GLY A 101 -12.52 -1.26 -42.68
C GLY A 101 -13.51 -1.86 -41.66
N THR A 102 -13.48 -1.44 -40.39
CA THR A 102 -14.57 -1.68 -39.44
C THR A 102 -15.88 -1.15 -40.01
N GLN A 103 -16.89 -2.01 -40.12
CA GLN A 103 -18.12 -1.68 -40.85
C GLN A 103 -19.06 -0.79 -40.03
N ARG A 104 -19.21 -1.10 -38.72
CA ARG A 104 -20.17 -0.44 -37.82
C ARG A 104 -19.45 0.19 -36.62
N PRO A 105 -18.52 1.13 -36.84
CA PRO A 105 -17.66 1.69 -35.79
C PRO A 105 -18.49 2.29 -34.64
N GLY A 106 -18.12 1.95 -33.40
CA GLY A 106 -18.61 2.61 -32.19
C GLY A 106 -20.03 2.30 -31.74
N ASN A 107 -20.74 1.41 -32.42
CA ASN A 107 -22.12 1.02 -32.09
C ASN A 107 -22.08 -0.25 -31.22
N PRO A 108 -22.46 -0.19 -29.93
CA PRO A 108 -22.12 -1.22 -28.95
C PRO A 108 -23.01 -2.48 -28.97
N GLU A 109 -24.08 -2.50 -29.78
CA GLU A 109 -25.10 -3.53 -29.70
C GLU A 109 -24.61 -4.86 -30.27
N THR A 110 -24.47 -5.85 -29.41
CA THR A 110 -23.89 -7.17 -29.73
C THR A 110 -24.92 -8.22 -30.16
N VAL A 111 -24.45 -9.24 -30.88
CA VAL A 111 -25.19 -10.49 -31.15
C VAL A 111 -24.25 -11.67 -30.97
N PHE A 112 -24.70 -12.72 -30.29
CA PHE A 112 -23.92 -13.93 -30.03
C PHE A 112 -24.62 -15.17 -30.57
N LEU A 113 -23.83 -16.10 -31.13
CA LEU A 113 -24.23 -17.45 -31.52
C LEU A 113 -23.46 -18.46 -30.65
N ASP A 114 -24.17 -19.19 -29.79
CA ASP A 114 -23.59 -20.14 -28.83
C ASP A 114 -22.41 -19.55 -28.03
N ASN A 115 -22.60 -18.33 -27.50
CA ASN A 115 -21.60 -17.48 -26.82
C ASN A 115 -20.49 -16.88 -27.70
N THR A 116 -20.44 -17.16 -29.01
CA THR A 116 -19.48 -16.55 -29.95
C THR A 116 -20.01 -15.21 -30.47
N PRO A 117 -19.29 -14.08 -30.33
CA PRO A 117 -19.71 -12.80 -30.91
C PRO A 117 -19.79 -12.89 -32.45
N LEU A 118 -20.90 -12.42 -33.03
CA LEU A 118 -21.04 -12.24 -34.48
C LEU A 118 -20.44 -10.91 -34.91
N LYS A 119 -19.84 -10.85 -36.09
CA LYS A 119 -19.23 -9.60 -36.60
C LYS A 119 -20.30 -8.64 -37.14
N PRO A 120 -20.35 -7.38 -36.70
CA PRO A 120 -21.32 -6.42 -37.22
C PRO A 120 -21.00 -5.99 -38.65
N VAL A 121 -22.03 -5.80 -39.47
CA VAL A 121 -21.95 -5.15 -40.79
C VAL A 121 -22.88 -3.93 -40.88
N ASP A 122 -22.61 -3.03 -41.81
CA ASP A 122 -23.30 -1.74 -42.02
C ASP A 122 -24.49 -1.82 -42.99
N ALA A 123 -24.66 -2.93 -43.70
CA ALA A 123 -25.66 -3.11 -44.73
C ALA A 123 -26.16 -4.54 -44.82
N LEU A 124 -27.47 -4.70 -45.03
CA LEU A 124 -28.13 -5.99 -45.21
C LEU A 124 -27.50 -6.87 -46.32
N SER A 125 -26.95 -6.25 -47.37
CA SER A 125 -26.28 -6.94 -48.48
C SER A 125 -24.93 -7.57 -48.12
N LYS A 126 -24.37 -7.25 -46.94
CA LYS A 126 -23.11 -7.81 -46.43
C LYS A 126 -23.34 -8.92 -45.40
N VAL A 127 -24.60 -9.25 -45.08
CA VAL A 127 -24.93 -10.31 -44.12
C VAL A 127 -24.61 -11.68 -44.72
N VAL A 128 -23.62 -12.33 -44.14
CA VAL A 128 -23.13 -13.69 -44.42
C VAL A 128 -22.99 -14.48 -43.11
N PRO A 129 -22.80 -15.81 -43.12
CA PRO A 129 -22.61 -16.57 -41.88
C PRO A 129 -21.47 -16.00 -41.02
N GLY A 130 -21.67 -15.95 -39.71
CA GLY A 130 -20.77 -15.29 -38.75
C GLY A 130 -20.94 -13.78 -38.63
N THR A 131 -21.98 -13.19 -39.24
CA THR A 131 -22.23 -11.73 -39.21
C THR A 131 -23.68 -11.36 -38.90
N PHE A 132 -23.88 -10.13 -38.43
CA PHE A 132 -25.22 -9.57 -38.24
C PHE A 132 -25.32 -8.11 -38.73
N TYR A 133 -26.52 -7.73 -39.16
CA TYR A 133 -26.90 -6.35 -39.49
C TYR A 133 -28.01 -5.88 -38.56
N PHE A 134 -27.85 -4.69 -38.00
CA PHE A 134 -28.88 -4.01 -37.20
C PHE A 134 -29.53 -2.90 -38.06
N ASP A 135 -30.80 -3.10 -38.40
CA ASP A 135 -31.64 -2.14 -39.10
C ASP A 135 -32.41 -1.29 -38.07
N TYR A 136 -31.78 -0.19 -37.66
CA TYR A 136 -32.35 0.77 -36.72
C TYR A 136 -33.64 1.44 -37.21
N ALA A 137 -33.88 1.50 -38.52
CA ALA A 137 -35.09 2.10 -39.06
C ALA A 137 -36.31 1.16 -38.99
N ALA A 138 -36.06 -0.15 -38.87
CA ALA A 138 -37.10 -1.18 -38.77
C ALA A 138 -37.12 -1.94 -37.44
N ASP A 139 -36.29 -1.53 -36.46
CA ASP A 139 -36.06 -2.22 -35.18
C ASP A 139 -35.77 -3.73 -35.35
N LYS A 140 -34.85 -4.07 -36.27
CA LYS A 140 -34.58 -5.46 -36.67
C LYS A 140 -33.10 -5.84 -36.64
N ILE A 141 -32.83 -7.07 -36.23
CA ILE A 141 -31.55 -7.75 -36.45
C ILE A 141 -31.72 -8.77 -37.57
N TYR A 142 -30.74 -8.85 -38.47
CA TYR A 142 -30.64 -9.84 -39.54
C TYR A 142 -29.33 -10.63 -39.42
N ILE A 143 -29.41 -11.95 -39.67
CA ILE A 143 -28.27 -12.88 -39.75
C ILE A 143 -28.44 -13.81 -40.96
N ALA A 144 -27.37 -14.51 -41.35
CA ALA A 144 -27.45 -15.61 -42.33
C ALA A 144 -27.36 -17.00 -41.68
N ASP A 145 -26.82 -17.08 -40.46
CA ASP A 145 -26.73 -18.32 -39.69
C ASP A 145 -28.12 -18.89 -39.37
N ASN A 146 -28.24 -20.22 -39.38
CA ASN A 146 -29.50 -20.90 -39.09
C ASN A 146 -29.72 -20.94 -37.57
N PRO A 147 -30.78 -20.32 -37.02
CA PRO A 147 -31.04 -20.30 -35.59
C PRO A 147 -31.50 -21.68 -35.04
N ALA A 148 -31.86 -22.64 -35.90
CA ALA A 148 -32.42 -23.91 -35.47
C ALA A 148 -31.39 -24.80 -34.74
N GLY A 149 -31.59 -25.01 -33.44
CA GLY A 149 -30.71 -25.83 -32.60
C GLY A 149 -29.60 -25.05 -31.89
N HIS A 150 -29.53 -23.74 -32.09
CA HIS A 150 -28.52 -22.85 -31.54
C HIS A 150 -29.11 -21.85 -30.54
N THR A 151 -28.28 -21.33 -29.63
CA THR A 151 -28.63 -20.21 -28.77
C THR A 151 -28.19 -18.91 -29.45
N LEU A 152 -29.15 -18.07 -29.82
CA LEU A 152 -28.88 -16.70 -30.24
C LEU A 152 -29.26 -15.72 -29.14
N GLU A 153 -28.36 -14.79 -28.86
CA GLU A 153 -28.53 -13.72 -27.90
C GLU A 153 -28.22 -12.37 -28.57
N ALA A 154 -28.84 -11.30 -28.10
CA ALA A 154 -28.36 -9.94 -28.36
C ALA A 154 -28.28 -9.18 -27.04
N GLY A 155 -27.24 -8.36 -26.88
CA GLY A 155 -27.10 -7.46 -25.74
C GLY A 155 -28.31 -6.52 -25.62
N LYS A 156 -28.61 -6.13 -24.37
CA LYS A 156 -29.79 -5.33 -24.00
C LYS A 156 -29.51 -4.33 -22.88
N GLN A 157 -28.53 -4.60 -22.02
CA GLN A 157 -28.11 -3.72 -20.94
C GLN A 157 -26.70 -3.21 -21.20
N THR A 158 -26.43 -1.95 -20.84
CA THR A 158 -25.12 -1.32 -20.91
C THR A 158 -24.16 -1.84 -19.84
N ASP A 159 -24.67 -2.15 -18.65
CA ASP A 159 -23.87 -2.42 -17.45
C ASP A 159 -24.61 -3.37 -16.49
N ALA A 160 -23.83 -4.11 -15.70
CA ALA A 160 -24.32 -4.90 -14.57
C ALA A 160 -24.40 -4.04 -13.29
N PHE A 161 -23.44 -3.13 -13.12
CA PHE A 161 -23.30 -2.24 -11.97
C PHE A 161 -22.93 -0.83 -12.42
N HIS A 162 -23.56 0.17 -11.81
CA HIS A 162 -23.32 1.58 -12.08
C HIS A 162 -23.66 2.48 -10.88
N GLY A 163 -23.34 3.77 -10.97
CA GLY A 163 -23.70 4.78 -9.97
C GLY A 163 -22.60 5.06 -8.94
N THR A 164 -22.86 6.01 -8.05
CA THR A 164 -21.82 6.69 -7.25
C THR A 164 -21.79 6.27 -5.78
N ALA A 165 -22.09 5.00 -5.50
CA ALA A 165 -22.01 4.46 -4.14
C ALA A 165 -20.55 4.16 -3.77
N THR A 166 -20.17 4.35 -2.52
CA THR A 166 -18.80 4.08 -2.05
C THR A 166 -18.67 2.70 -1.41
N ASN A 167 -17.45 2.15 -1.41
CA ASN A 167 -17.10 0.94 -0.65
C ASN A 167 -17.93 -0.32 -1.00
N VAL A 168 -18.36 -0.45 -2.25
CA VAL A 168 -19.15 -1.59 -2.74
C VAL A 168 -18.25 -2.79 -3.03
N THR A 169 -18.68 -4.00 -2.69
CA THR A 169 -17.98 -5.24 -3.08
C THR A 169 -18.76 -6.00 -4.16
N VAL A 170 -18.11 -6.32 -5.27
CA VAL A 170 -18.62 -7.21 -6.32
C VAL A 170 -17.72 -8.44 -6.38
N GLN A 171 -18.24 -9.60 -5.99
CA GLN A 171 -17.45 -10.78 -5.72
C GLN A 171 -18.02 -12.06 -6.35
N ASN A 172 -17.14 -12.87 -6.95
CA ASN A 172 -17.41 -14.27 -7.33
C ASN A 172 -18.61 -14.45 -8.29
N LEU A 173 -18.85 -13.46 -9.16
CA LEU A 173 -19.87 -13.48 -10.20
C LEU A 173 -19.24 -13.69 -11.57
N VAL A 174 -20.00 -14.26 -12.50
CA VAL A 174 -19.72 -14.12 -13.94
C VAL A 174 -20.49 -12.90 -14.46
N ILE A 175 -19.82 -11.96 -15.11
CA ILE A 175 -20.40 -10.73 -15.68
C ILE A 175 -20.20 -10.78 -17.20
N GLU A 176 -21.28 -10.97 -17.96
CA GLU A 176 -21.17 -11.19 -19.40
C GLU A 176 -22.22 -10.50 -20.30
N LYS A 177 -21.83 -10.24 -21.54
CA LYS A 177 -22.72 -9.83 -22.65
C LYS A 177 -23.49 -8.53 -22.37
N TYR A 178 -22.84 -7.60 -21.68
CA TYR A 178 -23.26 -6.21 -21.59
C TYR A 178 -22.71 -5.41 -22.77
N ASP A 179 -23.44 -4.37 -23.17
CA ASP A 179 -23.13 -3.46 -24.27
C ASP A 179 -22.74 -2.06 -23.74
N PRO A 180 -21.68 -1.91 -22.91
CA PRO A 180 -21.26 -0.60 -22.42
C PRO A 180 -20.79 0.30 -23.57
N GLN A 181 -20.89 1.61 -23.38
CA GLN A 181 -20.27 2.56 -24.30
C GLN A 181 -18.75 2.38 -24.26
N ILE A 182 -18.06 2.69 -25.35
CA ILE A 182 -16.58 2.69 -25.40
C ILE A 182 -16.04 3.65 -24.33
N GLN A 183 -15.08 3.16 -23.53
CA GLN A 183 -14.54 3.71 -22.26
C GLN A 183 -15.36 3.45 -20.98
N ASP A 184 -16.61 2.97 -21.08
CA ASP A 184 -17.39 2.52 -19.92
C ASP A 184 -17.18 1.01 -19.67
N GLY A 185 -17.34 0.59 -18.41
CA GLY A 185 -17.25 -0.81 -17.98
C GLY A 185 -18.60 -1.54 -17.98
N ALA A 186 -18.57 -2.87 -18.05
CA ALA A 186 -19.74 -3.68 -17.64
C ALA A 186 -19.95 -3.62 -16.11
N ILE A 187 -18.87 -3.42 -15.35
CA ILE A 187 -18.91 -2.90 -13.98
C ILE A 187 -18.37 -1.46 -14.03
N ASN A 188 -19.20 -0.46 -13.73
CA ASN A 188 -18.76 0.91 -13.50
C ASN A 188 -18.66 1.13 -11.99
N GLY A 189 -17.48 0.85 -11.43
CA GLY A 189 -17.19 1.06 -10.02
C GLY A 189 -16.84 2.51 -9.71
N ASP A 190 -17.14 2.93 -8.48
CA ASP A 190 -16.81 4.26 -7.94
C ASP A 190 -15.75 4.12 -6.82
N GLN A 191 -15.66 5.08 -5.90
CA GLN A 191 -14.66 5.12 -4.84
C GLN A 191 -14.74 3.92 -3.88
N GLY A 192 -13.58 3.29 -3.63
CA GLY A 192 -13.38 2.22 -2.65
C GLY A 192 -13.96 0.86 -3.04
N TRP A 193 -14.26 0.63 -4.32
CA TRP A 193 -14.89 -0.62 -4.75
C TRP A 193 -13.92 -1.80 -4.69
N ILE A 194 -14.39 -2.96 -4.23
CA ILE A 194 -13.64 -4.22 -4.24
C ILE A 194 -14.26 -5.14 -5.29
N ILE A 195 -13.61 -5.27 -6.44
CA ILE A 195 -14.02 -6.13 -7.54
C ILE A 195 -13.11 -7.37 -7.49
N ARG A 196 -13.63 -8.51 -7.02
CA ARG A 196 -12.79 -9.68 -6.70
C ARG A 196 -13.33 -11.05 -7.10
N ASP A 197 -12.42 -11.95 -7.47
CA ASP A 197 -12.74 -13.36 -7.82
C ASP A 197 -13.81 -13.50 -8.93
N ASN A 198 -14.05 -12.47 -9.76
CA ASN A 198 -15.07 -12.50 -10.81
C ASN A 198 -14.53 -13.06 -12.13
N GLU A 199 -15.42 -13.59 -12.97
CA GLU A 199 -15.17 -13.85 -14.39
C GLU A 199 -15.87 -12.76 -15.20
N ILE A 200 -15.14 -11.92 -15.92
CA ILE A 200 -15.69 -10.73 -16.60
C ILE A 200 -15.38 -10.82 -18.09
N ARG A 201 -16.40 -11.07 -18.91
CA ARG A 201 -16.18 -11.53 -20.30
C ARG A 201 -17.24 -11.13 -21.32
N LEU A 202 -16.88 -11.14 -22.60
CA LEU A 202 -17.82 -10.96 -23.72
C LEU A 202 -18.63 -9.65 -23.65
N ASN A 203 -18.14 -8.64 -22.94
CA ASN A 203 -18.76 -7.30 -22.87
C ASN A 203 -18.21 -6.43 -24.00
N TYR A 204 -19.02 -5.55 -24.59
CA TYR A 204 -18.63 -4.81 -25.81
C TYR A 204 -17.40 -3.90 -25.65
N ALA A 205 -17.29 -3.18 -24.53
CA ALA A 205 -16.19 -2.26 -24.27
C ALA A 205 -15.27 -2.76 -23.14
N VAL A 206 -15.15 -2.00 -22.03
CA VAL A 206 -14.28 -2.36 -20.90
C VAL A 206 -14.98 -3.43 -20.04
N GLY A 207 -14.22 -4.40 -19.52
CA GLY A 207 -14.75 -5.37 -18.56
C GLY A 207 -15.21 -4.69 -17.26
N ALA A 208 -14.30 -3.98 -16.59
CA ALA A 208 -14.62 -3.21 -15.39
C ALA A 208 -13.77 -1.94 -15.24
N THR A 209 -14.40 -0.87 -14.75
CA THR A 209 -13.74 0.38 -14.33
C THR A 209 -13.92 0.61 -12.83
N ALA A 210 -13.00 1.36 -12.20
CA ALA A 210 -13.14 1.80 -10.81
C ALA A 210 -12.31 3.07 -10.52
N HIS A 211 -12.59 3.72 -9.39
CA HIS A 211 -11.98 5.01 -9.00
C HIS A 211 -11.22 4.95 -7.66
N ASP A 212 -10.99 6.09 -7.03
CA ASP A 212 -10.19 6.28 -5.80
C ASP A 212 -10.28 5.11 -4.79
N GLY A 213 -9.14 4.55 -4.38
CA GLY A 213 -9.06 3.51 -3.34
C GLY A 213 -9.59 2.13 -3.74
N SER A 214 -9.96 1.92 -5.00
CA SER A 214 -10.55 0.66 -5.47
C SER A 214 -9.55 -0.45 -5.73
N GLN A 215 -10.03 -1.69 -5.71
CA GLN A 215 -9.21 -2.89 -5.73
C GLN A 215 -9.77 -3.93 -6.71
N PHE A 216 -8.95 -4.35 -7.68
CA PHE A 216 -9.21 -5.47 -8.58
C PHE A 216 -8.37 -6.66 -8.14
N ILE A 217 -8.98 -7.71 -7.57
CA ILE A 217 -8.25 -8.82 -6.94
C ILE A 217 -8.71 -10.18 -7.46
N GLY A 218 -7.81 -10.98 -8.02
CA GLY A 218 -8.12 -12.39 -8.32
C GLY A 218 -9.11 -12.63 -9.46
N ASN A 219 -9.45 -11.61 -10.25
CA ASN A 219 -10.42 -11.73 -11.34
C ASN A 219 -9.81 -12.43 -12.56
N TYR A 220 -10.67 -13.06 -13.36
CA TYR A 220 -10.36 -13.53 -14.71
C TYR A 220 -11.14 -12.65 -15.69
N VAL A 221 -10.44 -11.83 -16.47
CA VAL A 221 -11.04 -10.76 -17.27
C VAL A 221 -10.61 -10.93 -18.72
N HIS A 222 -11.53 -11.45 -19.54
CA HIS A 222 -11.16 -12.00 -20.85
C HIS A 222 -12.21 -11.81 -21.94
N ASP A 223 -11.79 -11.82 -23.20
CA ASP A 223 -12.69 -11.69 -24.35
C ASP A 223 -13.62 -10.46 -24.30
N ASN A 224 -13.26 -9.38 -23.59
CA ASN A 224 -13.99 -8.10 -23.66
C ASN A 224 -13.57 -7.34 -24.92
N GLY A 225 -14.50 -6.58 -25.51
CA GLY A 225 -14.32 -6.03 -26.85
C GLY A 225 -13.34 -4.85 -26.92
N GLN A 226 -13.10 -4.12 -25.83
CA GLN A 226 -12.08 -3.06 -25.77
C GLN A 226 -10.87 -3.49 -24.93
N MET A 227 -11.01 -3.51 -23.61
CA MET A 227 -9.94 -3.90 -22.69
C MET A 227 -10.50 -4.62 -21.47
N GLY A 228 -9.64 -5.28 -20.70
CA GLY A 228 -10.05 -5.94 -19.46
C GLY A 228 -10.48 -4.94 -18.38
N LEU A 229 -9.54 -4.14 -17.88
CA LEU A 229 -9.76 -3.22 -16.76
C LEU A 229 -9.37 -1.77 -17.10
N GLY A 230 -9.93 -0.79 -16.39
CA GLY A 230 -9.42 0.58 -16.45
C GLY A 230 -9.93 1.47 -15.32
N GLY A 231 -9.67 2.78 -15.44
CA GLY A 231 -10.12 3.77 -14.47
C GLY A 231 -9.18 4.96 -14.31
N TYR A 232 -9.47 5.77 -13.29
CA TYR A 232 -8.70 6.95 -12.90
C TYR A 232 -8.82 7.23 -11.40
N GLY A 233 -7.90 8.01 -10.83
CA GLY A 233 -7.90 8.39 -9.43
C GLY A 233 -6.79 7.71 -8.60
N ASN A 234 -6.88 7.87 -7.28
CA ASN A 234 -5.76 7.69 -6.37
C ASN A 234 -5.80 6.34 -5.64
N ASN A 235 -4.64 5.75 -5.31
CA ASN A 235 -4.49 4.57 -4.45
C ASN A 235 -5.24 3.31 -4.98
N ILE A 236 -5.19 3.07 -6.29
CA ILE A 236 -5.85 1.92 -6.92
C ILE A 236 -4.93 0.69 -6.87
N LEU A 237 -5.48 -0.47 -6.51
CA LEU A 237 -4.76 -1.76 -6.50
C LEU A 237 -5.29 -2.70 -7.58
N VAL A 238 -4.42 -3.14 -8.48
CA VAL A 238 -4.69 -4.22 -9.45
C VAL A 238 -3.77 -5.38 -9.09
N GLN A 239 -4.29 -6.37 -8.34
CA GLN A 239 -3.48 -7.47 -7.81
C GLN A 239 -3.97 -8.86 -8.24
N GLY A 240 -3.06 -9.65 -8.82
CA GLY A 240 -3.31 -11.07 -9.00
C GLY A 240 -4.49 -11.39 -9.91
N ASN A 241 -4.69 -10.64 -10.99
CA ASN A 241 -5.73 -10.89 -12.00
C ASN A 241 -5.14 -11.60 -13.23
N GLU A 242 -5.96 -12.33 -13.97
CA GLU A 242 -5.65 -12.86 -15.31
C GLU A 242 -6.41 -12.01 -16.34
N LEU A 243 -5.67 -11.34 -17.24
CA LEU A 243 -6.18 -10.39 -18.23
C LEU A 243 -5.87 -10.94 -19.63
N ALA A 244 -6.85 -11.55 -20.30
CA ALA A 244 -6.59 -12.42 -21.45
C ALA A 244 -7.46 -12.12 -22.69
N SER A 245 -6.89 -12.11 -23.90
CA SER A 245 -7.68 -12.10 -25.16
C SER A 245 -8.68 -10.95 -25.33
N ASN A 246 -8.49 -9.83 -24.62
CA ASN A 246 -9.34 -8.64 -24.79
C ASN A 246 -8.99 -7.91 -26.10
N GLY A 247 -9.96 -7.19 -26.69
CA GLY A 247 -9.76 -6.27 -27.83
C GLY A 247 -9.91 -6.85 -29.24
N PHE A 248 -10.20 -8.15 -29.43
CA PHE A 248 -10.13 -8.78 -30.76
C PHE A 248 -11.35 -8.60 -31.68
N TRP A 249 -12.55 -8.38 -31.13
CA TRP A 249 -13.79 -8.62 -31.89
C TRP A 249 -14.71 -7.40 -32.09
N SER A 250 -14.48 -6.30 -31.36
CA SER A 250 -15.26 -5.05 -31.50
C SER A 250 -14.89 -4.23 -32.75
N GLY A 251 -13.62 -4.30 -33.16
CA GLY A 251 -13.03 -3.43 -34.20
C GLY A 251 -12.51 -2.08 -33.70
N ILE A 252 -12.52 -1.83 -32.38
CA ILE A 252 -11.84 -0.67 -31.75
C ILE A 252 -10.34 -0.76 -32.05
N ASP A 253 -9.71 0.39 -32.31
CA ASP A 253 -8.28 0.41 -32.66
C ASP A 253 -7.39 0.21 -31.41
N PRO A 254 -6.56 -0.85 -31.36
CA PRO A 254 -5.64 -1.08 -30.24
C PRO A 254 -4.52 -0.04 -30.14
N LEU A 255 -4.27 0.75 -31.18
CA LEU A 255 -3.33 1.87 -31.15
C LEU A 255 -3.89 3.10 -30.43
N TRP A 256 -5.23 3.18 -30.31
CA TRP A 256 -5.92 4.22 -29.56
C TRP A 256 -6.14 3.78 -28.12
N GLU A 257 -6.89 2.68 -27.91
CA GLU A 257 -7.22 2.19 -26.56
C GLU A 257 -7.81 0.77 -26.56
N ALA A 258 -6.96 -0.25 -26.37
CA ALA A 258 -7.36 -1.64 -26.08
C ALA A 258 -6.26 -2.38 -25.30
N GLY A 259 -6.56 -3.56 -24.75
CA GLY A 259 -5.56 -4.44 -24.13
C GLY A 259 -5.98 -5.11 -22.81
N GLY A 260 -5.00 -5.49 -21.99
CA GLY A 260 -5.24 -6.06 -20.67
C GLY A 260 -5.85 -5.03 -19.71
N PHE A 261 -5.20 -3.87 -19.55
CA PHE A 261 -5.80 -2.70 -18.90
C PHE A 261 -5.32 -1.37 -19.49
N LYS A 262 -6.02 -0.27 -19.16
CA LYS A 262 -5.50 1.11 -19.29
C LYS A 262 -6.01 2.01 -18.15
N PHE A 263 -5.10 2.72 -17.49
CA PHE A 263 -5.41 3.70 -16.45
C PHE A 263 -4.91 5.10 -16.82
N ALA A 264 -5.65 6.13 -16.38
CA ALA A 264 -5.31 7.53 -16.62
C ALA A 264 -5.50 8.39 -15.36
N ASP A 265 -4.79 9.52 -15.27
CA ASP A 265 -4.85 10.48 -14.17
C ASP A 265 -4.82 9.79 -12.77
N THR A 266 -3.91 8.83 -12.59
CA THR A 266 -3.72 8.12 -11.32
C THR A 266 -2.56 8.64 -10.47
N ASP A 267 -2.73 8.60 -9.16
CA ASP A 267 -1.64 8.73 -8.17
C ASP A 267 -1.60 7.44 -7.34
N ASN A 268 -0.41 6.83 -7.18
CA ASN A 268 -0.23 5.59 -6.41
C ASN A 268 -1.08 4.41 -6.93
N LEU A 269 -1.08 4.19 -8.24
CA LEU A 269 -1.58 2.95 -8.86
C LEU A 269 -0.57 1.82 -8.63
N VAL A 270 -1.02 0.70 -8.07
CA VAL A 270 -0.20 -0.51 -7.88
C VAL A 270 -0.75 -1.66 -8.72
N ALA A 271 -0.02 -2.04 -9.76
CA ALA A 271 -0.27 -3.21 -10.59
C ALA A 271 0.73 -4.31 -10.23
N ARG A 272 0.29 -5.33 -9.47
CA ARG A 272 1.19 -6.38 -8.98
C ARG A 272 0.71 -7.81 -9.16
N ALA A 273 1.65 -8.71 -9.47
CA ALA A 273 1.41 -10.15 -9.57
C ALA A 273 0.28 -10.55 -10.54
N ASN A 274 -0.03 -9.72 -11.54
CA ASN A 274 -1.03 -10.03 -12.57
C ASN A 274 -0.43 -10.90 -13.69
N TYR A 275 -1.28 -11.64 -14.39
CA TYR A 275 -0.94 -12.35 -15.62
C TYR A 275 -1.71 -11.70 -16.77
N SER A 276 -1.03 -10.91 -17.61
CA SER A 276 -1.65 -10.20 -18.74
C SER A 276 -1.13 -10.73 -20.07
N HIS A 277 -1.97 -11.41 -20.84
CA HIS A 277 -1.49 -12.15 -22.01
C HIS A 277 -2.45 -12.22 -23.18
N ASP A 278 -1.89 -12.42 -24.37
CA ASP A 278 -2.62 -12.63 -25.62
C ASP A 278 -3.69 -11.56 -25.88
N ASN A 279 -3.53 -10.30 -25.43
CA ASN A 279 -4.51 -9.24 -25.68
C ASN A 279 -4.21 -8.51 -27.00
N ASN A 280 -5.26 -8.07 -27.70
CA ASN A 280 -5.15 -7.15 -28.82
C ASN A 280 -5.08 -5.72 -28.29
N GLY A 281 -3.86 -5.27 -28.00
CA GLY A 281 -3.60 -4.03 -27.27
C GLY A 281 -2.36 -4.19 -26.39
N ALA A 282 -2.18 -3.26 -25.46
CA ALA A 282 -1.08 -3.34 -24.51
C ALA A 282 -1.36 -4.38 -23.41
N GLY A 283 -0.32 -5.01 -22.86
CA GLY A 283 -0.47 -5.89 -21.71
C GLY A 283 -0.94 -5.11 -20.48
N LEU A 284 -0.20 -4.06 -20.11
CA LEU A 284 -0.47 -3.16 -18.99
C LEU A 284 -0.12 -1.73 -19.39
N TRP A 285 -1.09 -0.81 -19.42
CA TRP A 285 -0.91 0.58 -19.88
C TRP A 285 -1.31 1.62 -18.81
N THR A 286 -0.48 2.64 -18.63
CA THR A 286 -0.85 3.94 -18.05
C THR A 286 -0.63 5.04 -19.08
N ASP A 287 -1.62 5.90 -19.27
CA ASP A 287 -1.61 7.02 -20.22
C ASP A 287 -2.23 8.24 -19.54
N ILE A 288 -1.75 9.45 -19.86
CA ILE A 288 -2.16 10.73 -19.27
C ILE A 288 -1.89 10.83 -17.75
N SER A 289 -0.86 11.59 -17.38
CA SER A 289 -0.63 12.15 -16.04
C SER A 289 -0.63 11.18 -14.85
N ASN A 290 -0.22 9.92 -15.05
CA ASN A 290 -0.06 8.97 -13.95
C ASN A 290 1.24 9.24 -13.17
N ILE A 291 1.21 9.14 -11.85
CA ILE A 291 2.34 9.38 -10.96
C ILE A 291 2.37 8.36 -9.80
N HIS A 292 3.57 8.11 -9.26
CA HIS A 292 3.85 7.08 -8.26
C HIS A 292 3.34 5.68 -8.64
N THR A 293 3.34 5.34 -9.93
CA THR A 293 2.84 4.04 -10.40
C THR A 293 3.83 2.92 -10.11
N LEU A 294 3.38 1.80 -9.54
CA LEU A 294 4.19 0.61 -9.29
C LEU A 294 3.71 -0.58 -10.13
N TYR A 295 4.57 -1.07 -11.02
CA TYR A 295 4.42 -2.34 -11.73
C TYR A 295 5.39 -3.36 -11.14
N GLU A 296 4.91 -4.38 -10.43
CA GLU A 296 5.81 -5.40 -9.87
C GLU A 296 5.32 -6.86 -9.95
N ASP A 297 6.26 -7.78 -10.12
CA ASP A 297 6.04 -9.24 -10.12
C ASP A 297 4.98 -9.72 -11.15
N ASN A 298 4.63 -8.91 -12.15
CA ASN A 298 3.65 -9.28 -13.18
C ASN A 298 4.29 -10.21 -14.23
N LEU A 299 3.48 -11.10 -14.79
CA LEU A 299 3.79 -11.91 -15.96
C LEU A 299 3.03 -11.33 -17.16
N VAL A 300 3.74 -10.80 -18.16
CA VAL A 300 3.14 -10.10 -19.31
C VAL A 300 3.60 -10.76 -20.60
N VAL A 301 2.69 -11.39 -21.35
CA VAL A 301 3.08 -12.35 -22.40
C VAL A 301 2.29 -12.17 -23.69
N HIS A 302 2.97 -12.04 -24.82
CA HIS A 302 2.36 -12.14 -26.16
C HIS A 302 1.17 -11.20 -26.42
N ASN A 303 1.24 -9.95 -25.93
CA ASN A 303 0.27 -8.90 -26.29
C ASN A 303 0.67 -8.26 -27.63
N THR A 304 -0.32 -7.82 -28.44
CA THR A 304 -0.05 -7.42 -29.85
C THR A 304 0.81 -6.16 -29.97
N ILE A 305 0.66 -5.21 -29.05
CA ILE A 305 1.55 -4.04 -28.90
C ILE A 305 2.32 -4.14 -27.57
N ASN A 306 2.71 -3.02 -26.97
CA ASN A 306 3.62 -2.97 -25.82
C ASN A 306 3.23 -3.91 -24.67
N GLY A 307 4.21 -4.53 -24.01
CA GLY A 307 4.00 -5.33 -22.79
C GLY A 307 3.55 -4.45 -21.62
N ILE A 308 4.45 -3.63 -21.09
CA ILE A 308 4.16 -2.53 -20.17
C ILE A 308 4.35 -1.21 -20.93
N SER A 309 3.36 -0.31 -20.87
CA SER A 309 3.43 1.02 -21.49
C SER A 309 3.14 2.09 -20.44
N HIS A 310 4.11 2.98 -20.19
CA HIS A 310 3.96 4.14 -19.31
C HIS A 310 4.13 5.40 -20.18
N GLU A 311 2.99 6.02 -20.51
CA GLU A 311 2.86 7.04 -21.56
C GLU A 311 2.40 8.39 -20.99
N ILE A 312 3.04 9.47 -21.43
CA ILE A 312 2.77 10.87 -21.03
C ILE A 312 2.41 11.00 -19.54
N SER A 313 3.29 10.46 -18.70
CA SER A 313 3.12 10.27 -17.26
C SER A 313 4.41 10.66 -16.52
N TYR A 314 4.59 10.24 -15.28
CA TYR A 314 5.57 10.78 -14.34
C TYR A 314 6.30 9.66 -13.58
N ASP A 315 6.59 9.88 -12.30
CA ASP A 315 7.35 8.97 -11.45
C ASP A 315 6.70 7.58 -11.42
N ALA A 316 7.48 6.54 -11.74
CA ALA A 316 7.01 5.15 -11.69
C ALA A 316 8.16 4.16 -11.37
N ILE A 317 7.80 2.99 -10.89
CA ILE A 317 8.72 1.87 -10.64
C ILE A 317 8.20 0.66 -11.39
N ILE A 318 9.01 0.09 -12.28
CA ILE A 318 8.72 -1.13 -13.04
C ILE A 318 9.77 -2.15 -12.66
N ARG A 319 9.43 -3.08 -11.75
CA ARG A 319 10.42 -4.00 -11.17
C ARG A 319 10.00 -5.46 -11.11
N ASN A 320 10.97 -6.38 -11.20
CA ASN A 320 10.77 -7.83 -11.05
C ASN A 320 9.71 -8.47 -11.98
N ASN A 321 9.22 -7.74 -12.98
CA ASN A 321 8.24 -8.26 -13.92
C ASN A 321 8.92 -9.25 -14.88
N THR A 322 8.15 -10.21 -15.39
CA THR A 322 8.56 -11.13 -16.44
C THR A 322 7.77 -10.83 -17.70
N LEU A 323 8.44 -10.40 -18.76
CA LEU A 323 7.83 -9.98 -20.02
C LEU A 323 8.37 -10.81 -21.18
N ILE A 324 7.49 -11.38 -22.01
CA ILE A 324 7.85 -12.38 -23.02
C ILE A 324 7.04 -12.19 -24.30
N GLY A 325 7.73 -11.93 -25.42
CA GLY A 325 7.17 -11.92 -26.77
C GLY A 325 6.06 -10.89 -27.03
N ASN A 326 6.06 -9.77 -26.31
CA ASN A 326 5.10 -8.67 -26.53
C ASN A 326 5.50 -7.81 -27.73
N GLY A 327 4.55 -7.02 -28.27
CA GLY A 327 4.79 -6.14 -29.42
C GLY A 327 4.90 -6.85 -30.77
N TYR A 328 4.66 -8.16 -30.81
CA TYR A 328 4.88 -9.03 -31.97
C TYR A 328 4.05 -8.66 -33.22
N ALA A 329 3.01 -7.83 -33.07
CA ALA A 329 2.12 -7.42 -34.13
C ALA A 329 1.95 -5.88 -34.22
N ASP A 330 2.82 -5.09 -33.57
CA ASP A 330 2.75 -3.63 -33.64
C ASP A 330 3.17 -3.12 -35.04
N PRO A 331 2.27 -2.46 -35.81
CA PRO A 331 2.56 -2.05 -37.17
C PRO A 331 3.40 -0.76 -37.25
N ARG A 332 3.65 -0.07 -36.12
CA ARG A 332 4.23 1.29 -36.12
C ARG A 332 5.75 1.30 -36.34
N GLY A 333 6.45 0.23 -35.99
CA GLY A 333 7.92 0.13 -36.09
C GLY A 333 8.66 1.16 -35.22
N TRP A 334 9.89 1.52 -35.59
CA TRP A 334 10.73 2.46 -34.83
C TRP A 334 10.92 1.97 -33.38
N GLY A 335 10.62 2.78 -32.36
CA GLY A 335 10.65 2.35 -30.95
C GLY A 335 9.40 1.60 -30.47
N TRP A 336 8.32 1.54 -31.25
CA TRP A 336 7.03 0.98 -30.82
C TRP A 336 7.02 -0.55 -30.75
N GLY A 337 6.04 -1.11 -30.03
CA GLY A 337 5.88 -2.56 -29.86
C GLY A 337 6.98 -3.14 -28.97
N SER A 338 7.22 -2.55 -27.81
CA SER A 338 8.28 -2.98 -26.90
C SER A 338 7.78 -3.77 -25.70
N GLU A 339 8.62 -4.63 -25.12
CA GLU A 339 8.35 -5.30 -23.85
C GLU A 339 8.06 -4.26 -22.76
N ILE A 340 8.90 -3.22 -22.64
CA ILE A 340 8.66 -2.06 -21.76
C ILE A 340 8.81 -0.78 -22.60
N ASN A 341 7.78 0.07 -22.62
CA ASN A 341 7.75 1.38 -23.27
C ASN A 341 7.59 2.49 -22.24
N ILE A 342 8.57 3.41 -22.18
CA ILE A 342 8.48 4.65 -21.39
C ILE A 342 8.42 5.83 -22.36
N GLN A 343 7.21 6.29 -22.66
CA GLN A 343 7.01 7.38 -23.60
C GLN A 343 6.70 8.67 -22.86
N ASN A 344 7.45 9.75 -23.16
CA ASN A 344 7.19 11.10 -22.68
C ASN A 344 7.04 11.20 -21.15
N SER A 345 7.65 10.26 -20.42
CA SER A 345 7.53 10.08 -18.98
C SER A 345 8.89 10.14 -18.30
N LYS A 346 8.92 10.63 -17.05
CA LYS A 346 10.15 11.00 -16.34
C LYS A 346 10.26 10.36 -14.97
N ASN A 347 11.49 10.26 -14.48
CA ASN A 347 11.83 9.69 -13.16
C ASN A 347 11.41 8.21 -12.99
N VAL A 348 11.26 7.46 -14.08
CA VAL A 348 10.88 6.04 -14.02
C VAL A 348 12.11 5.19 -13.69
N GLN A 349 11.99 4.32 -12.68
CA GLN A 349 12.97 3.26 -12.38
C GLN A 349 12.50 1.94 -13.01
N VAL A 350 13.38 1.28 -13.78
CA VAL A 350 13.10 0.01 -14.46
C VAL A 350 14.17 -1.01 -14.08
N TYR A 351 13.88 -1.93 -13.16
CA TYR A 351 14.90 -2.85 -12.63
C TYR A 351 14.51 -4.27 -12.23
N GLY A 352 15.47 -5.19 -12.27
CA GLY A 352 15.24 -6.60 -11.89
C GLY A 352 14.27 -7.36 -12.80
N ASN A 353 13.80 -6.74 -13.90
CA ASN A 353 12.86 -7.37 -14.81
C ASN A 353 13.55 -8.44 -15.67
N ARG A 354 12.78 -9.45 -16.03
CA ARG A 354 13.16 -10.53 -16.96
C ARG A 354 12.43 -10.30 -18.27
N VAL A 355 13.17 -9.91 -19.29
CA VAL A 355 12.64 -9.49 -20.59
C VAL A 355 13.14 -10.48 -21.64
N ASP A 356 12.25 -11.27 -22.23
CA ASP A 356 12.57 -12.16 -23.36
C ASP A 356 11.81 -11.70 -24.61
N MET A 357 12.41 -10.77 -25.36
CA MET A 357 11.81 -10.20 -26.58
C MET A 357 11.90 -11.14 -27.80
N THR A 358 12.33 -12.39 -27.60
CA THR A 358 12.32 -13.45 -28.64
C THR A 358 10.88 -13.64 -29.14
N GLY A 359 10.67 -13.58 -30.45
CA GLY A 359 9.34 -13.60 -31.08
C GLY A 359 8.47 -12.36 -30.87
N GLY A 360 8.95 -11.36 -30.12
CA GLY A 360 8.29 -10.07 -29.87
C GLY A 360 8.77 -8.97 -30.80
N GLY A 361 8.55 -7.71 -30.39
CA GLY A 361 9.07 -6.52 -31.05
C GLY A 361 10.38 -6.04 -30.43
N ASN A 362 10.32 -4.93 -29.69
CA ASN A 362 11.45 -4.24 -29.07
C ASN A 362 11.63 -4.61 -27.59
N GLY A 363 12.77 -4.28 -26.98
CA GLY A 363 13.09 -4.61 -25.59
C GLY A 363 12.59 -3.58 -24.59
N ILE A 364 13.53 -2.90 -23.90
CA ILE A 364 13.22 -1.73 -23.08
C ILE A 364 13.49 -0.48 -23.91
N VAL A 365 12.47 0.34 -24.12
CA VAL A 365 12.51 1.51 -24.99
C VAL A 365 12.00 2.75 -24.28
N LEU A 366 12.70 3.88 -24.47
CA LEU A 366 12.19 5.22 -24.18
C LEU A 366 11.81 5.94 -25.48
N ILE A 367 10.73 6.74 -25.45
CA ILE A 367 10.26 7.50 -26.62
C ILE A 367 9.97 8.96 -26.24
N GLN A 368 10.61 9.93 -26.90
CA GLN A 368 10.29 11.36 -26.80
C GLN A 368 9.59 11.87 -28.06
N GLN A 369 8.35 12.34 -27.91
CA GLN A 369 7.60 13.08 -28.94
C GLN A 369 7.12 14.45 -28.44
N ASP A 370 6.48 15.25 -29.29
CA ASP A 370 5.77 16.47 -28.86
C ASP A 370 4.39 16.09 -28.29
N ARG A 371 4.26 16.10 -26.96
CA ARG A 371 3.03 15.72 -26.25
C ARG A 371 2.52 16.81 -25.30
N GLY A 372 3.18 17.97 -25.24
CA GLY A 372 2.80 19.07 -24.36
C GLY A 372 3.06 18.81 -22.87
N SER A 373 2.07 19.12 -22.03
CA SER A 373 2.18 19.09 -20.57
C SER A 373 0.90 18.57 -19.92
N GLY A 374 1.05 17.91 -18.77
CA GLY A 374 -0.04 17.43 -17.92
C GLY A 374 -0.04 18.09 -16.54
N THR A 375 -0.75 17.45 -15.61
CA THR A 375 -1.01 17.93 -14.24
C THR A 375 0.28 18.21 -13.46
N TYR A 376 1.33 17.39 -13.66
CA TYR A 376 2.62 17.47 -12.96
C TYR A 376 3.74 18.04 -13.87
N GLY A 377 3.36 18.89 -14.84
CA GLY A 377 4.24 19.66 -15.71
C GLY A 377 4.46 19.05 -17.10
N THR A 378 5.49 19.51 -17.81
CA THR A 378 5.80 19.04 -19.18
C THR A 378 6.09 17.54 -19.21
N TYR A 379 5.55 16.87 -20.23
CA TYR A 379 5.75 15.45 -20.53
C TYR A 379 7.08 15.23 -21.25
N THR A 380 8.12 14.89 -20.48
CA THR A 380 9.49 14.73 -20.96
C THR A 380 10.02 13.36 -20.60
N THR A 381 10.86 12.82 -21.48
CA THR A 381 11.48 11.49 -21.36
C THR A 381 12.85 11.68 -20.72
N THR A 382 12.89 11.87 -19.41
CA THR A 382 14.04 12.42 -18.68
C THR A 382 14.16 11.82 -17.27
N GLY A 383 15.37 11.68 -16.73
CA GLY A 383 15.60 11.16 -15.37
C GLY A 383 15.28 9.67 -15.19
N ASN A 384 15.02 8.94 -16.27
CA ASN A 384 14.67 7.52 -16.21
C ASN A 384 15.92 6.66 -15.97
N GLN A 385 15.82 5.63 -15.13
CA GLN A 385 16.92 4.79 -14.69
C GLN A 385 16.61 3.33 -15.04
N ILE A 386 17.35 2.76 -15.98
CA ILE A 386 17.11 1.41 -16.49
C ILE A 386 18.28 0.55 -16.03
N HIS A 387 18.08 -0.30 -15.03
CA HIS A 387 19.20 -1.01 -14.39
C HIS A 387 18.89 -2.41 -13.91
N ASP A 388 19.90 -3.26 -13.75
CA ASP A 388 19.77 -4.62 -13.19
C ASP A 388 18.74 -5.54 -13.91
N ASN A 389 18.37 -5.26 -15.16
CA ASN A 389 17.45 -6.09 -15.93
C ASN A 389 18.19 -7.23 -16.66
N ILE A 390 17.51 -8.36 -16.84
CA ILE A 390 17.95 -9.44 -17.72
C ILE A 390 17.14 -9.32 -19.01
N ILE A 391 17.80 -9.04 -20.14
CA ILE A 391 17.18 -8.85 -21.45
C ILE A 391 17.70 -9.93 -22.40
N VAL A 392 16.80 -10.61 -23.10
CA VAL A 392 17.09 -11.78 -23.94
C VAL A 392 16.47 -11.59 -25.31
N ASP A 393 17.24 -11.85 -26.37
CA ASP A 393 16.78 -11.92 -27.76
C ASP A 393 17.56 -12.96 -28.54
N ARG A 394 16.86 -13.95 -29.08
CA ARG A 394 17.43 -15.04 -29.89
C ARG A 394 17.22 -14.87 -31.39
N ASP A 395 16.33 -13.98 -31.82
CA ASP A 395 15.89 -13.87 -33.22
C ASP A 395 16.60 -12.72 -33.96
N GLY A 396 17.07 -11.71 -33.23
CA GLY A 396 17.97 -10.70 -33.76
C GLY A 396 17.30 -9.42 -34.29
N HIS A 397 16.04 -9.15 -33.92
CA HIS A 397 15.20 -8.16 -34.60
C HIS A 397 14.85 -6.89 -33.81
N GLY A 398 14.62 -6.95 -32.49
CA GLY A 398 14.18 -5.80 -31.68
C GLY A 398 15.26 -4.75 -31.37
N TYR A 399 14.87 -3.54 -31.00
CA TYR A 399 15.77 -2.47 -30.53
C TYR A 399 15.66 -2.27 -29.01
N ILE A 400 16.71 -1.67 -28.42
CA ILE A 400 16.78 -1.25 -27.02
C ILE A 400 17.35 0.17 -26.95
N GLY A 401 16.86 1.03 -26.07
CA GLY A 401 17.42 2.38 -25.89
C GLY A 401 16.37 3.48 -26.01
N ALA A 402 16.72 4.61 -26.62
CA ALA A 402 15.85 5.80 -26.63
C ALA A 402 15.73 6.48 -28.00
N PHE A 403 14.49 6.68 -28.42
CA PHE A 403 14.10 7.26 -29.71
C PHE A 403 13.45 8.63 -29.51
N ALA A 404 13.70 9.57 -30.43
CA ALA A 404 13.06 10.88 -30.41
C ALA A 404 12.74 11.38 -31.81
N ASP A 405 11.53 11.91 -32.01
CA ASP A 405 11.18 12.76 -33.17
C ASP A 405 11.00 14.24 -32.77
N TYR A 406 11.08 14.52 -31.46
CA TYR A 406 11.00 15.84 -30.86
C TYR A 406 12.00 15.98 -29.72
N ASN A 407 12.58 17.18 -29.54
CA ASN A 407 13.49 17.52 -28.43
C ASN A 407 14.53 16.42 -28.06
N GLU A 408 15.12 15.78 -29.07
CA GLU A 408 16.11 14.70 -28.89
C GLU A 408 17.22 15.10 -27.91
N SER A 409 17.78 16.31 -28.07
CA SER A 409 18.80 16.85 -27.15
C SER A 409 18.32 16.91 -25.69
N GLY A 410 17.04 17.19 -25.44
CA GLY A 410 16.46 17.19 -24.09
C GLY A 410 16.29 15.78 -23.51
N MET A 411 16.04 14.77 -24.34
CA MET A 411 16.00 13.35 -23.93
C MET A 411 17.43 12.84 -23.66
N LEU A 412 18.38 13.07 -24.57
CA LEU A 412 19.75 12.56 -24.45
C LEU A 412 20.52 13.20 -23.29
N ASN A 413 20.34 14.51 -23.06
CA ASN A 413 20.94 15.23 -21.93
C ASN A 413 20.05 15.23 -20.68
N GLY A 414 18.92 14.52 -20.72
CA GLY A 414 17.85 14.57 -19.73
C GLY A 414 18.10 13.82 -18.43
N GLY A 415 19.32 13.33 -18.18
CA GLY A 415 19.64 12.51 -17.01
C GLY A 415 19.05 11.09 -17.05
N ASN A 416 18.63 10.61 -18.23
CA ASN A 416 18.31 9.19 -18.39
C ASN A 416 19.61 8.37 -18.32
N THR A 417 19.58 7.20 -17.66
CA THR A 417 20.76 6.36 -17.43
C THR A 417 20.45 4.88 -17.59
N TRP A 418 21.45 4.14 -18.04
CA TRP A 418 21.45 2.68 -18.07
C TRP A 418 22.61 2.18 -17.22
N THR A 419 22.41 1.18 -16.37
CA THR A 419 23.51 0.57 -15.59
C THR A 419 23.26 -0.91 -15.27
N ASN A 420 24.32 -1.71 -15.20
CA ASN A 420 24.31 -3.12 -14.80
C ASN A 420 23.28 -4.05 -15.49
N ASN A 421 22.79 -3.72 -16.70
CA ASN A 421 21.87 -4.61 -17.41
C ASN A 421 22.63 -5.79 -18.06
N GLN A 422 21.98 -6.95 -18.13
CA GLN A 422 22.52 -8.17 -18.73
C GLN A 422 21.80 -8.48 -20.05
N TYR A 423 22.51 -8.29 -21.15
CA TYR A 423 22.01 -8.49 -22.51
C TYR A 423 22.45 -9.85 -23.06
N PHE A 424 21.50 -10.75 -23.25
CA PHE A 424 21.71 -12.05 -23.86
C PHE A 424 21.20 -12.01 -25.30
N MET A 425 22.03 -11.44 -26.18
CA MET A 425 21.73 -11.17 -27.58
C MET A 425 23.01 -10.88 -28.37
N SER A 426 22.92 -10.83 -29.70
CA SER A 426 24.02 -10.35 -30.54
C SER A 426 24.08 -8.82 -30.58
N ASP A 427 25.27 -8.23 -30.44
CA ASP A 427 25.52 -6.78 -30.57
C ASP A 427 25.00 -6.22 -31.92
N GLY A 428 25.13 -7.01 -32.99
CA GLY A 428 24.41 -6.82 -34.27
C GLY A 428 24.80 -5.60 -35.11
N GLY A 429 25.47 -4.60 -34.53
CA GLY A 429 25.86 -3.34 -35.19
C GLY A 429 24.86 -2.21 -34.99
N ASP A 430 23.56 -2.54 -35.00
CA ASP A 430 22.45 -1.59 -35.03
C ASP A 430 21.29 -2.01 -34.10
N ARG A 431 21.59 -2.42 -32.86
CA ARG A 431 20.58 -2.97 -31.92
C ARG A 431 20.27 -2.05 -30.74
N PHE A 432 21.11 -1.05 -30.51
CA PHE A 432 20.95 -0.06 -29.46
C PHE A 432 20.68 1.31 -30.09
N GLU A 433 19.72 2.06 -29.56
CA GLU A 433 19.38 3.41 -30.04
C GLU A 433 19.75 4.44 -28.99
N TRP A 434 20.50 5.47 -29.40
CA TRP A 434 20.77 6.65 -28.57
C TRP A 434 21.08 7.86 -29.45
N GLY A 435 20.02 8.55 -29.90
CA GLY A 435 20.13 9.64 -30.88
C GLY A 435 20.63 9.14 -32.24
N GLY A 436 20.04 8.03 -32.71
CA GLY A 436 20.56 7.21 -33.80
C GLY A 436 21.16 5.89 -33.31
N SER A 437 21.34 4.98 -34.27
CA SER A 437 21.84 3.62 -34.08
C SER A 437 23.25 3.57 -33.48
N GLN A 438 23.45 2.63 -32.55
CA GLN A 438 24.69 2.41 -31.81
C GLN A 438 25.03 0.91 -31.75
N THR A 439 26.34 0.61 -31.78
CA THR A 439 26.85 -0.63 -31.17
C THR A 439 26.73 -0.57 -29.65
N PHE A 440 26.72 -1.71 -28.97
CA PHE A 440 26.72 -1.78 -27.51
C PHE A 440 27.88 -0.98 -26.89
N THR A 441 29.07 -0.98 -27.52
CA THR A 441 30.23 -0.21 -27.04
C THR A 441 29.97 1.31 -27.08
N GLN A 442 29.32 1.81 -28.12
CA GLN A 442 28.94 3.23 -28.21
C GLN A 442 27.80 3.56 -27.23
N PHE A 443 26.80 2.68 -27.12
CA PHE A 443 25.72 2.83 -26.15
C PHE A 443 26.25 2.96 -24.72
N LYS A 444 27.12 2.03 -24.27
CA LYS A 444 27.81 2.12 -22.96
C LYS A 444 28.52 3.45 -22.73
N ALA A 445 29.21 3.98 -23.74
CA ALA A 445 29.91 5.25 -23.65
C ALA A 445 28.96 6.47 -23.54
N ALA A 446 27.72 6.35 -24.02
CA ALA A 446 26.75 7.44 -24.10
C ALA A 446 25.69 7.43 -22.97
N THR A 447 25.34 6.25 -22.42
CA THR A 447 24.27 6.09 -21.41
C THR A 447 24.76 5.74 -20.00
N HIS A 448 26.08 5.60 -19.84
CA HIS A 448 26.76 5.05 -18.66
C HIS A 448 26.51 3.56 -18.38
N GLU A 449 25.98 2.79 -19.34
CA GLU A 449 25.78 1.35 -19.17
C GLU A 449 27.09 0.66 -18.74
N THR A 450 27.04 -0.06 -17.63
CA THR A 450 28.18 -0.74 -16.99
C THR A 450 28.17 -2.25 -17.22
N GLY A 451 26.99 -2.83 -17.48
CA GLY A 451 26.70 -4.25 -17.64
C GLY A 451 27.28 -4.90 -18.90
N SER A 452 26.71 -6.02 -19.32
CA SER A 452 27.38 -6.94 -20.25
C SER A 452 26.48 -7.47 -21.35
N ILE A 453 27.07 -7.73 -22.53
CA ILE A 453 26.43 -8.44 -23.63
C ILE A 453 27.05 -9.82 -23.81
N SER A 454 26.23 -10.84 -24.06
CA SER A 454 26.62 -12.25 -24.07
C SER A 454 25.79 -13.07 -25.05
N LEU A 455 26.42 -14.08 -25.65
CA LEU A 455 25.72 -15.13 -26.42
C LEU A 455 25.51 -16.41 -25.59
N SER A 456 25.80 -16.38 -24.28
CA SER A 456 25.57 -17.49 -23.36
C SER A 456 24.19 -17.37 -22.71
N TYR A 457 23.15 -17.61 -23.51
CA TYR A 457 21.75 -17.42 -23.14
C TYR A 457 21.35 -18.16 -21.84
N PRO A 458 20.56 -17.52 -20.95
CA PRO A 458 19.94 -18.21 -19.82
C PRO A 458 18.83 -19.16 -20.30
N ASP A 459 18.49 -20.11 -19.44
CA ASP A 459 17.27 -20.91 -19.60
C ASP A 459 16.04 -20.08 -19.19
N THR A 460 15.28 -19.63 -20.18
CA THR A 460 14.04 -18.85 -19.98
C THR A 460 12.80 -19.73 -19.97
N SER A 461 12.89 -21.07 -20.14
CA SER A 461 11.69 -21.92 -20.17
C SER A 461 10.93 -21.93 -18.85
N SER A 462 11.63 -21.67 -17.74
CA SER A 462 11.04 -21.55 -16.40
C SER A 462 10.24 -20.26 -16.19
N TRP A 463 10.49 -19.20 -16.98
CA TRP A 463 9.91 -17.86 -16.79
C TRP A 463 8.39 -17.83 -17.05
N LEU A 464 7.90 -18.69 -17.96
CA LEU A 464 6.46 -18.91 -18.16
C LEU A 464 5.80 -19.75 -17.07
N THR A 465 6.58 -20.58 -16.37
CA THR A 465 6.05 -21.50 -15.33
C THR A 465 5.93 -20.87 -13.96
N THR A 466 6.57 -19.72 -13.74
CA THR A 466 6.30 -18.83 -12.61
C THR A 466 5.02 -18.04 -12.86
N SER A 467 3.87 -18.73 -12.91
CA SER A 467 2.59 -18.07 -12.68
C SER A 467 2.67 -17.36 -11.33
N PRO A 468 2.24 -16.09 -11.20
CA PRO A 468 2.23 -15.41 -9.92
C PRO A 468 1.27 -16.15 -8.97
N THR A 469 1.84 -16.95 -8.06
CA THR A 469 1.08 -17.56 -6.98
C THR A 469 0.67 -16.47 -6.03
N ALA A 470 -0.53 -15.93 -6.22
CA ALA A 470 -1.17 -15.09 -5.23
C ALA A 470 -1.09 -15.79 -3.86
N PRO A 471 -0.62 -15.11 -2.80
CA PRO A 471 -0.79 -15.62 -1.45
C PRO A 471 -2.30 -15.84 -1.26
N VAL A 472 -2.72 -17.09 -1.06
CA VAL A 472 -4.10 -17.37 -0.68
C VAL A 472 -4.33 -16.62 0.63
N PRO A 473 -5.32 -15.71 0.73
CA PRO A 473 -5.62 -15.05 1.98
C PRO A 473 -6.20 -16.09 2.95
N THR A 474 -5.33 -16.73 3.73
CA THR A 474 -5.74 -17.53 4.89
C THR A 474 -6.38 -16.59 5.91
N PRO A 475 -7.62 -16.85 6.36
CA PRO A 475 -8.17 -16.19 7.53
C PRO A 475 -7.21 -16.39 8.73
N PRO A 476 -6.97 -15.38 9.57
CA PRO A 476 -5.97 -15.48 10.63
C PRO A 476 -6.36 -16.55 11.65
N ALA A 477 -5.46 -17.52 11.84
CA ALA A 477 -5.47 -18.48 12.93
C ALA A 477 -4.02 -18.69 13.43
N ASP A 478 -3.84 -18.68 14.75
CA ASP A 478 -2.53 -18.61 15.42
C ASP A 478 -1.54 -19.73 15.04
N PRO A 479 -0.26 -19.41 14.85
CA PRO A 479 0.81 -20.42 14.82
C PRO A 479 1.39 -20.66 16.22
N ALA A 480 1.09 -21.83 16.80
CA ALA A 480 1.96 -22.44 17.82
C ALA A 480 3.03 -23.33 17.14
N PRO A 481 4.28 -23.36 17.64
CA PRO A 481 5.44 -23.84 16.85
C PRO A 481 5.82 -25.31 17.10
N LEU A 482 6.49 -25.95 16.14
CA LEU A 482 7.23 -27.23 16.31
C LEU A 482 8.34 -27.40 15.22
N PRO A 483 9.33 -28.31 15.38
CA PRO A 483 10.75 -27.92 15.48
C PRO A 483 11.65 -28.38 14.30
N PRO A 484 12.96 -28.07 14.27
CA PRO A 484 13.76 -28.06 13.05
C PRO A 484 14.53 -29.36 12.76
N VAL A 485 14.97 -29.53 11.50
CA VAL A 485 16.10 -30.39 11.11
C VAL A 485 16.91 -29.70 10.00
N ASP A 486 18.24 -29.79 10.10
CA ASP A 486 19.26 -29.00 9.38
C ASP A 486 20.23 -29.97 8.61
N PRO A 487 21.32 -29.55 7.94
CA PRO A 487 21.33 -29.19 6.51
C PRO A 487 22.40 -29.97 5.69
N ALA A 488 22.64 -29.55 4.43
CA ALA A 488 23.89 -29.83 3.71
C ALA A 488 24.35 -28.60 2.87
N PRO A 489 25.66 -28.35 2.65
CA PRO A 489 26.18 -26.99 2.58
C PRO A 489 26.93 -26.59 1.29
N VAL A 490 26.87 -25.30 0.92
CA VAL A 490 27.77 -24.63 -0.06
C VAL A 490 27.94 -23.12 0.34
N PRO A 491 28.80 -22.34 -0.34
CA PRO A 491 30.08 -21.78 0.14
C PRO A 491 29.94 -20.41 0.87
N PRO A 492 31.01 -19.73 1.35
CA PRO A 492 30.89 -18.72 2.40
C PRO A 492 30.28 -17.40 1.90
N VAL A 493 29.21 -16.98 2.57
CA VAL A 493 28.52 -15.70 2.38
C VAL A 493 29.14 -14.64 3.29
N VAL A 494 29.31 -13.42 2.78
CA VAL A 494 29.56 -12.23 3.61
C VAL A 494 28.27 -11.96 4.39
N THR A 495 28.28 -12.22 5.70
CA THR A 495 27.08 -12.11 6.52
C THR A 495 26.65 -10.65 6.67
N THR A 496 25.63 -10.24 5.92
CA THR A 496 24.82 -9.07 6.27
C THR A 496 24.16 -9.30 7.64
N PRO A 497 24.14 -8.30 8.54
CA PRO A 497 23.41 -8.42 9.79
C PRO A 497 21.92 -8.68 9.54
N PRO A 498 21.25 -9.49 10.36
CA PRO A 498 19.79 -9.61 10.30
C PRO A 498 19.15 -8.29 10.75
N GLY A 499 18.16 -7.83 10.00
CA GLY A 499 17.45 -6.58 10.26
C GLY A 499 16.75 -6.61 11.62
N VAL A 500 16.79 -5.49 12.33
CA VAL A 500 16.36 -5.41 13.73
C VAL A 500 14.95 -4.86 13.81
N THR A 501 14.05 -5.58 14.47
CA THR A 501 12.75 -5.05 14.88
C THR A 501 12.89 -4.28 16.20
N THR A 502 12.61 -2.98 16.15
CA THR A 502 12.64 -2.07 17.30
C THR A 502 11.27 -1.45 17.51
N THR A 503 10.73 -1.48 18.71
CA THR A 503 9.49 -0.74 19.06
C THR A 503 9.84 0.49 19.87
N ILE A 504 9.31 1.65 19.47
CA ILE A 504 9.45 2.93 20.16
C ILE A 504 8.07 3.55 20.44
N GLY A 505 7.96 4.35 21.48
CA GLY A 505 6.67 4.90 21.90
C GLY A 505 5.75 3.87 22.55
N SER A 506 4.47 4.23 22.68
CA SER A 506 3.43 3.41 23.33
C SER A 506 2.05 3.94 22.98
N GLY A 507 1.10 3.03 22.73
CA GLY A 507 -0.31 3.32 22.50
C GLY A 507 -0.97 2.20 21.71
N SER A 508 -2.24 2.37 21.33
CA SER A 508 -2.97 1.43 20.47
C SER A 508 -2.45 1.41 19.04
N ASP A 509 -2.04 2.58 18.55
CA ASP A 509 -1.84 2.84 17.14
C ASP A 509 -0.37 2.56 16.78
N VAL A 510 -0.12 2.03 15.59
CA VAL A 510 1.19 1.51 15.17
C VAL A 510 1.57 2.04 13.80
N LEU A 511 2.43 3.05 13.80
CA LEU A 511 3.20 3.46 12.62
C LEU A 511 4.44 2.56 12.51
N GLU A 512 4.41 1.55 11.66
CA GLU A 512 5.59 0.75 11.32
C GLU A 512 6.35 1.36 10.14
N LEU A 513 7.64 1.60 10.32
CA LEU A 513 8.58 2.00 9.26
C LEU A 513 9.52 0.84 8.93
N LYS A 514 9.73 0.56 7.65
CA LYS A 514 10.85 -0.27 7.18
C LYS A 514 12.01 0.65 6.82
N ILE A 515 13.19 0.40 7.38
CA ILE A 515 14.34 1.29 7.31
C ILE A 515 15.56 0.54 6.74
N THR A 516 16.32 1.21 5.88
CA THR A 516 17.69 0.80 5.49
C THR A 516 18.63 2.01 5.44
N GLN A 517 19.94 1.79 5.25
CA GLN A 517 20.97 2.82 5.29
C GLN A 517 22.09 2.64 4.24
N ASP A 518 22.70 3.75 3.84
CA ASP A 518 24.06 3.75 3.31
C ASP A 518 25.05 4.03 4.47
N ALA A 519 25.74 2.99 4.93
CA ALA A 519 26.60 3.05 6.12
C ALA A 519 28.02 3.63 5.83
N TYR A 520 28.10 4.83 5.24
CA TYR A 520 29.40 5.45 4.95
C TYR A 520 30.12 5.92 6.23
N GLN A 521 31.32 5.39 6.48
CA GLN A 521 32.14 5.64 7.69
C GLN A 521 31.42 5.43 9.03
N GLY A 522 30.45 4.49 9.08
CA GLY A 522 29.64 4.18 10.26
C GLY A 522 28.15 4.37 10.01
N ASP A 523 27.34 3.76 10.87
CA ASP A 523 25.90 3.63 10.69
C ASP A 523 25.13 4.97 10.78
N SER A 524 24.04 5.06 10.03
CA SER A 524 23.08 6.16 10.02
C SER A 524 22.30 6.22 11.33
N GLN A 525 22.37 7.36 12.01
CA GLN A 525 21.61 7.66 13.22
C GLN A 525 20.46 8.58 12.89
N TYR A 526 19.27 8.29 13.40
CA TYR A 526 18.06 8.99 13.02
C TYR A 526 17.07 9.18 14.18
N ALA A 527 16.18 10.16 14.03
CA ALA A 527 15.02 10.36 14.88
C ALA A 527 13.73 10.21 14.07
N VAL A 528 12.68 9.68 14.72
CA VAL A 528 11.31 9.68 14.19
C VAL A 528 10.45 10.53 15.10
N SER A 529 9.66 11.42 14.50
CA SER A 529 8.72 12.31 15.20
C SER A 529 7.33 12.21 14.58
N VAL A 530 6.29 12.47 15.36
CA VAL A 530 4.91 12.64 14.88
C VAL A 530 4.34 13.92 15.46
N ASP A 531 3.75 14.78 14.64
CA ASP A 531 3.35 16.16 14.96
C ASP A 531 4.49 17.01 15.54
N GLY A 532 5.70 16.84 14.99
CA GLY A 532 6.91 17.54 15.45
C GLY A 532 7.47 17.06 16.79
N LYS A 533 6.89 16.00 17.37
CA LYS A 533 7.29 15.40 18.65
C LYS A 533 8.05 14.09 18.42
N GLN A 534 9.32 14.02 18.81
CA GLN A 534 10.11 12.78 18.71
C GLN A 534 9.50 11.65 19.54
N ILE A 535 9.48 10.44 18.95
CA ILE A 535 9.03 9.20 19.58
C ILE A 535 10.25 8.31 19.79
N GLY A 536 10.46 7.85 21.03
CA GLY A 536 11.66 7.06 21.38
C GLY A 536 12.95 7.87 21.46
N SER A 537 14.08 7.17 21.56
CA SER A 537 15.43 7.74 21.49
C SER A 537 15.89 7.91 20.04
N THR A 538 17.09 8.48 19.84
CA THR A 538 17.84 8.28 18.59
C THR A 538 17.96 6.77 18.30
N LEU A 539 17.70 6.41 17.04
CA LEU A 539 17.86 5.08 16.49
C LEU A 539 19.16 5.01 15.70
N THR A 540 19.66 3.80 15.49
CA THR A 540 20.81 3.52 14.61
C THR A 540 20.37 2.44 13.64
N ALA A 541 20.49 2.69 12.35
CA ALA A 541 20.19 1.70 11.33
C ALA A 541 21.29 0.63 11.30
N SER A 542 20.94 -0.56 10.84
CA SER A 542 21.82 -1.72 10.72
C SER A 542 21.67 -2.43 9.39
N ALA A 543 20.47 -2.38 8.79
CA ALA A 543 20.18 -2.95 7.48
C ALA A 543 20.72 -2.08 6.34
N LEU A 544 21.62 -2.62 5.53
CA LEU A 544 22.17 -1.91 4.37
C LEU A 544 21.13 -1.77 3.25
N HIS A 545 21.08 -0.61 2.60
CA HIS A 545 20.22 -0.38 1.45
C HIS A 545 20.56 -1.36 0.31
N GLY A 546 19.53 -1.85 -0.39
CA GLY A 546 19.67 -2.91 -1.41
C GLY A 546 20.05 -4.31 -0.90
N SER A 547 20.24 -4.54 0.41
CA SER A 547 20.67 -5.86 0.94
C SER A 547 19.59 -6.94 0.98
N GLY A 548 18.33 -6.60 0.68
CA GLY A 548 17.17 -7.49 0.86
C GLY A 548 16.76 -7.69 2.33
N VAL A 549 17.40 -6.97 3.25
CA VAL A 549 17.12 -6.95 4.69
C VAL A 549 16.71 -5.53 5.08
N VAL A 550 15.78 -5.39 6.03
CA VAL A 550 15.29 -4.09 6.53
C VAL A 550 15.23 -4.10 8.05
N ASP A 551 15.56 -2.98 8.69
CA ASP A 551 15.18 -2.73 10.07
C ASP A 551 13.68 -2.41 10.11
N THR A 552 12.99 -2.81 11.18
CA THR A 552 11.55 -2.56 11.35
C THR A 552 11.35 -1.71 12.60
N VAL A 553 10.90 -0.47 12.43
CA VAL A 553 10.63 0.45 13.54
C VAL A 553 9.13 0.55 13.76
N GLN A 554 8.61 -0.06 14.82
CA GLN A 554 7.22 0.14 15.24
C GLN A 554 7.12 1.34 16.18
N VAL A 555 6.64 2.45 15.65
CA VAL A 555 6.39 3.71 16.33
C VAL A 555 4.95 3.70 16.85
N LYS A 556 4.78 3.59 18.17
CA LYS A 556 3.46 3.48 18.80
C LYS A 556 2.99 4.78 19.43
N GLY A 557 1.71 5.06 19.29
CA GLY A 557 1.05 6.26 19.83
C GLY A 557 -0.44 6.04 20.08
N ASP A 558 -1.06 7.06 20.68
CA ASP A 558 -2.51 7.20 20.87
C ASP A 558 -2.92 8.52 20.20
N TRP A 559 -2.89 8.57 18.87
CA TRP A 559 -3.06 9.78 18.08
C TRP A 559 -4.55 10.05 17.77
N ALA A 560 -4.94 11.32 17.74
CA ALA A 560 -6.35 11.70 17.72
C ALA A 560 -6.91 11.85 16.31
N ALA A 561 -7.73 10.89 15.86
CA ALA A 561 -8.67 10.94 14.71
C ALA A 561 -8.53 12.21 13.85
N GLY A 562 -7.65 12.17 12.86
CA GLY A 562 -7.16 13.34 12.17
C GLY A 562 -5.84 13.08 11.46
N SER A 563 -5.32 14.10 10.79
CA SER A 563 -4.05 14.04 10.10
C SER A 563 -2.89 14.41 11.02
N HIS A 564 -1.85 13.58 11.02
CA HIS A 564 -0.65 13.70 11.83
C HIS A 564 0.59 13.75 10.94
N THR A 565 1.50 14.70 11.19
CA THR A 565 2.73 14.86 10.40
C THR A 565 3.84 14.02 10.99
N VAL A 566 4.16 12.89 10.36
CA VAL A 566 5.38 12.13 10.63
C VAL A 566 6.58 12.88 10.05
N SER A 567 7.70 12.81 10.75
CA SER A 567 8.99 13.34 10.34
C SER A 567 10.08 12.33 10.68
N VAL A 568 10.98 12.04 9.73
CA VAL A 568 12.17 11.22 9.96
C VAL A 568 13.39 12.05 9.59
N GLN A 569 14.35 12.15 10.50
CA GLN A 569 15.53 13.00 10.33
C GLN A 569 16.80 12.19 10.51
N LEU A 570 17.71 12.27 9.53
CA LEU A 570 19.09 11.83 9.67
C LEU A 570 19.86 12.79 10.58
N LEU A 571 20.53 12.29 11.61
CA LEU A 571 21.16 13.09 12.67
C LEU A 571 22.69 13.18 12.54
N ASN A 572 23.30 12.30 11.75
CA ASN A 572 24.75 12.21 11.58
C ASN A 572 25.16 12.24 10.09
N ASP A 573 24.47 13.04 9.28
CA ASP A 573 24.77 13.28 7.86
C ASP A 573 26.29 13.46 7.59
N LEU A 574 26.79 12.84 6.52
CA LEU A 574 28.20 12.87 6.13
C LEU A 574 28.40 12.59 4.64
N TYR A 575 28.32 13.63 3.82
CA TYR A 575 28.68 13.53 2.40
C TYR A 575 30.20 13.59 2.15
N GLY A 576 30.73 12.52 1.56
CA GLY A 576 32.13 12.35 1.15
C GLY A 576 32.43 12.71 -0.31
N GLY A 577 31.52 13.39 -1.01
CA GLY A 577 31.75 13.92 -2.36
C GLY A 577 31.32 13.01 -3.53
N THR A 578 30.81 11.81 -3.26
CA THR A 578 30.18 10.92 -4.25
C THR A 578 29.04 10.13 -3.60
N ALA A 579 28.08 9.61 -4.37
CA ALA A 579 26.97 8.82 -3.82
C ALA A 579 27.43 7.57 -3.05
N THR A 580 28.50 6.90 -3.49
CA THR A 580 29.08 5.74 -2.76
C THR A 580 29.90 6.13 -1.54
N THR A 581 30.08 7.44 -1.31
CA THR A 581 30.69 8.02 -0.11
C THR A 581 29.72 8.94 0.61
N ASP A 582 28.41 8.64 0.54
CA ASP A 582 27.36 9.38 1.22
C ASP A 582 26.74 8.55 2.35
N ARG A 583 26.26 9.21 3.41
CA ARG A 583 25.57 8.54 4.50
C ARG A 583 24.09 8.88 4.44
N ASN A 584 23.30 7.90 4.02
CA ASN A 584 21.87 8.06 3.79
C ASN A 584 21.05 7.16 4.73
N ILE A 585 19.77 7.50 4.89
CA ILE A 585 18.77 6.60 5.45
C ILE A 585 17.54 6.57 4.54
N TYR A 586 16.95 5.40 4.39
CA TYR A 586 15.81 5.15 3.51
C TYR A 586 14.64 4.65 4.33
N ILE A 587 13.48 5.25 4.15
CA ILE A 587 12.20 4.64 4.49
C ILE A 587 11.82 3.79 3.27
N GLU A 588 11.87 2.46 3.39
CA GLU A 588 11.47 1.55 2.31
C GLU A 588 9.94 1.48 2.18
N SER A 589 9.24 1.57 3.32
CA SER A 589 7.78 1.69 3.40
C SER A 589 7.35 2.19 4.78
N ALA A 590 6.22 2.87 4.87
CA ALA A 590 5.56 3.17 6.13
C ALA A 590 4.11 2.66 6.14
N THR A 591 3.69 1.99 7.22
CA THR A 591 2.29 1.59 7.43
C THR A 591 1.77 2.11 8.76
N TYR A 592 0.53 2.59 8.81
CA TYR A 592 -0.17 3.03 10.02
C TYR A 592 -1.33 2.06 10.28
N ASP A 593 -1.33 1.38 11.43
CA ASP A 593 -2.27 0.31 11.78
C ASP A 593 -2.41 -0.80 10.72
N GLY A 594 -1.31 -1.07 10.02
CA GLY A 594 -1.25 -2.03 8.92
C GLY A 594 -1.80 -1.55 7.58
N ALA A 595 -2.37 -0.34 7.50
CA ALA A 595 -2.67 0.34 6.24
C ALA A 595 -1.43 1.10 5.72
N ASN A 596 -1.26 1.24 4.41
CA ASN A 596 -0.13 2.00 3.84
C ASN A 596 -0.25 3.50 4.20
N ALA A 597 0.85 4.09 4.66
CA ALA A 597 0.93 5.44 5.22
C ALA A 597 1.98 6.32 4.53
N SER A 598 2.96 5.73 3.84
CA SER A 598 3.83 6.42 2.89
C SER A 598 4.59 5.44 2.01
N GLY A 599 4.82 5.86 0.76
CA GLY A 599 5.79 5.23 -0.14
C GLY A 599 7.23 5.42 0.32
N SER A 600 8.17 4.86 -0.45
CA SER A 600 9.59 4.91 -0.13
C SER A 600 10.17 6.33 -0.20
N ARG A 601 11.05 6.70 0.74
CA ARG A 601 11.67 8.02 0.82
C ARG A 601 13.17 7.91 1.12
N ALA A 602 14.00 8.59 0.34
CA ALA A 602 15.43 8.73 0.60
C ALA A 602 15.68 10.01 1.42
N ILE A 603 16.49 9.89 2.47
CA ILE A 603 16.85 10.99 3.37
C ILE A 603 18.36 11.13 3.29
N THR A 604 18.80 12.07 2.45
CA THR A 604 20.20 12.27 2.03
C THR A 604 20.80 13.58 2.55
N SER A 605 20.24 14.11 3.63
CA SER A 605 20.85 15.19 4.42
C SER A 605 20.23 15.23 5.82
N ASP A 606 20.75 16.11 6.68
CA ASP A 606 20.18 16.41 8.00
C ASP A 606 18.78 17.09 7.99
N THR A 607 18.19 17.33 6.81
CA THR A 607 16.84 17.88 6.67
C THR A 607 15.78 16.82 7.04
N PRO A 608 14.84 17.11 7.97
CA PRO A 608 13.78 16.17 8.29
C PRO A 608 12.85 15.94 7.10
N GLU A 609 12.70 14.70 6.67
CA GLU A 609 11.75 14.31 5.64
C GLU A 609 10.38 14.03 6.26
N THR A 610 9.32 14.56 5.67
CA THR A 610 7.98 14.56 6.31
C THR A 610 6.88 13.96 5.45
N PHE A 611 5.93 13.30 6.10
CA PHE A 611 4.72 12.78 5.46
C PHE A 611 3.55 12.76 6.43
N THR A 612 2.34 12.77 5.88
CA THR A 612 1.12 12.79 6.69
C THR A 612 0.53 11.39 6.79
N VAL A 613 0.20 10.97 8.00
CA VAL A 613 -0.66 9.80 8.27
C VAL A 613 -2.01 10.29 8.75
N THR A 614 -3.09 9.55 8.49
CA THR A 614 -4.42 9.93 8.98
C THR A 614 -4.96 8.84 9.88
N ASP A 615 -5.12 9.15 11.16
CA ASP A 615 -5.84 8.27 12.05
C ASP A 615 -7.34 8.38 11.77
N THR A 616 -7.97 7.22 11.57
CA THR A 616 -9.43 7.10 11.34
C THR A 616 -10.15 6.51 12.54
N THR A 617 -9.40 5.99 13.51
CA THR A 617 -9.90 5.50 14.77
C THR A 617 -10.07 6.69 15.72
N ALA A 618 -11.16 6.70 16.48
CA ALA A 618 -11.20 7.50 17.68
C ALA A 618 -10.33 6.78 18.71
N VAL A 619 -9.30 7.46 19.25
CA VAL A 619 -8.44 6.97 20.35
C VAL A 619 -9.27 6.10 21.28
N PRO A 620 -8.93 4.79 21.42
CA PRO A 620 -9.83 3.81 22.02
C PRO A 620 -10.44 4.29 23.33
N GLY A 621 -11.77 4.34 23.36
CA GLY A 621 -12.51 4.99 24.42
C GLY A 621 -12.20 4.37 25.78
N SER A 622 -11.40 5.07 26.60
CA SER A 622 -11.40 4.85 28.04
C SER A 622 -12.85 5.00 28.53
N PRO A 623 -13.41 4.00 29.24
CA PRO A 623 -14.84 3.92 29.47
C PRO A 623 -15.35 5.08 30.32
N THR A 624 -16.64 5.42 30.17
CA THR A 624 -17.35 6.22 31.17
C THR A 624 -17.27 5.48 32.53
N PRO A 625 -16.58 6.01 33.55
CA PRO A 625 -16.33 5.25 34.76
C PRO A 625 -17.56 5.25 35.66
N THR A 626 -18.20 4.08 35.81
CA THR A 626 -18.95 3.74 37.02
C THR A 626 -17.95 3.14 38.01
N PRO A 627 -17.94 3.52 39.30
CA PRO A 627 -16.77 3.36 40.14
C PRO A 627 -16.48 1.90 40.49
N THR A 628 -15.28 1.44 40.14
CA THR A 628 -14.57 0.32 40.75
C THR A 628 -13.12 0.78 40.92
N PRO A 629 -12.43 0.48 42.04
CA PRO A 629 -11.28 1.27 42.46
C PRO A 629 -10.11 1.16 41.49
N ALA A 630 -9.42 2.28 41.26
CA ALA A 630 -8.10 2.26 40.65
C ALA A 630 -7.18 1.33 41.48
N PRO A 631 -6.25 0.57 40.84
CA PRO A 631 -5.20 -0.10 41.57
C PRO A 631 -4.45 0.97 42.38
N THR A 632 -4.36 0.76 43.70
CA THR A 632 -3.82 1.78 44.60
C THR A 632 -2.38 2.11 44.20
N PRO A 633 -2.06 3.38 43.86
CA PRO A 633 -0.69 3.77 43.56
C PRO A 633 0.18 3.47 44.79
N SER A 634 1.09 2.50 44.66
CA SER A 634 1.90 2.02 45.78
C SER A 634 3.17 2.85 46.01
N GLY A 635 3.29 4.00 45.34
CA GLY A 635 4.46 4.89 45.36
C GLY A 635 4.11 6.30 45.81
N GLN A 636 5.11 7.02 46.30
CA GLN A 636 5.02 8.43 46.62
C GLN A 636 4.98 9.28 45.33
N ASN A 637 4.17 10.34 45.29
CA ASN A 637 4.26 11.35 44.24
C ASN A 637 5.63 12.04 44.34
N LEU A 638 6.42 11.99 43.27
CA LEU A 638 7.76 12.58 43.22
C LEU A 638 7.74 14.11 43.07
N LEU A 639 6.60 14.69 42.68
CA LEU A 639 6.46 16.13 42.50
C LEU A 639 6.13 16.83 43.82
N VAL A 640 6.91 17.85 44.14
CA VAL A 640 6.59 18.82 45.18
C VAL A 640 5.54 19.79 44.62
N ASN A 641 4.51 20.10 45.40
CA ASN A 641 3.51 21.13 45.09
C ASN A 641 2.78 20.88 43.75
N GLY A 642 2.37 19.64 43.50
CA GLY A 642 1.66 19.24 42.28
C GLY A 642 0.35 19.97 42.02
N SER A 643 -0.38 20.32 43.08
CA SER A 643 -1.65 21.08 43.05
C SER A 643 -1.47 22.57 43.36
N PHE A 644 -0.24 23.10 43.23
CA PHE A 644 0.07 24.54 43.26
C PHE A 644 -0.35 25.36 44.50
N GLU A 645 -0.74 24.72 45.61
CA GLU A 645 -1.22 25.37 46.85
C GLU A 645 -0.20 26.29 47.55
N ALA A 646 1.09 26.20 47.20
CA ALA A 646 2.12 27.11 47.68
C ALA A 646 2.72 27.96 46.54
N PRO A 647 2.81 29.30 46.67
CA PRO A 647 2.22 30.13 47.73
C PRO A 647 0.70 30.27 47.57
N SER A 648 -0.02 30.46 48.67
CA SER A 648 -1.48 30.68 48.65
C SER A 648 -1.85 31.95 47.87
N VAL A 649 -2.73 31.86 46.87
CA VAL A 649 -3.30 33.02 46.18
C VAL A 649 -4.63 33.40 46.83
N ALA A 650 -4.96 34.69 46.90
CA ALA A 650 -6.21 35.16 47.47
C ALA A 650 -7.42 34.76 46.58
N ALA A 651 -8.51 34.33 47.21
CA ALA A 651 -9.71 33.87 46.51
C ALA A 651 -10.32 34.97 45.60
N GLY A 652 -10.59 34.61 44.35
CA GLY A 652 -11.04 35.52 43.29
C GLY A 652 -9.92 36.33 42.64
N SER A 653 -8.66 35.97 42.83
CA SER A 653 -7.47 36.67 42.30
C SER A 653 -6.53 35.71 41.55
N TRP A 654 -5.56 36.30 40.85
CA TRP A 654 -4.35 35.64 40.34
C TRP A 654 -3.09 36.26 40.96
N ALA A 655 -1.95 35.60 40.80
CA ALA A 655 -0.61 36.10 41.12
C ALA A 655 0.44 35.46 40.18
N ALA A 656 1.57 36.15 39.98
CA ALA A 656 2.61 35.76 39.02
C ALA A 656 3.98 35.62 39.69
N PHE A 657 4.74 34.59 39.31
CA PHE A 657 5.98 34.17 39.98
C PHE A 657 7.04 33.70 38.97
N SER A 658 8.33 33.93 39.27
CA SER A 658 9.44 33.30 38.54
C SER A 658 9.75 31.88 39.04
N SER A 659 9.34 31.55 40.27
CA SER A 659 9.40 30.22 40.86
C SER A 659 8.42 30.13 42.03
N ILE A 660 7.94 28.92 42.30
CA ILE A 660 7.16 28.52 43.47
C ILE A 660 7.78 27.25 44.05
N PRO A 661 7.44 26.78 45.26
CA PRO A 661 7.92 25.50 45.75
C PRO A 661 7.69 24.38 44.73
N GLY A 662 8.73 23.59 44.43
CA GLY A 662 8.73 22.53 43.41
C GLY A 662 8.96 23.00 41.97
N TRP A 663 8.51 24.21 41.58
CA TRP A 663 8.45 24.61 40.17
C TRP A 663 9.20 25.91 39.85
N THR A 664 9.98 25.89 38.76
CA THR A 664 10.69 27.07 38.23
C THR A 664 10.11 27.43 36.87
N ALA A 665 9.90 28.72 36.59
CA ALA A 665 9.45 29.16 35.27
C ALA A 665 10.51 28.84 34.20
N ILE A 666 10.09 28.57 32.96
CA ILE A 666 11.02 28.44 31.83
C ILE A 666 11.71 29.79 31.54
N SER A 667 12.84 29.76 30.82
CA SER A 667 13.61 30.97 30.52
C SER A 667 12.78 31.96 29.69
N GLY A 668 12.48 33.12 30.28
CA GLY A 668 11.64 34.17 29.66
C GLY A 668 10.15 34.08 30.01
N GLY A 669 9.71 32.99 30.63
CA GLY A 669 8.32 32.79 31.07
C GLY A 669 8.08 33.10 32.56
N THR A 670 6.83 32.93 32.96
CA THR A 670 6.26 33.25 34.27
C THR A 670 5.26 32.16 34.67
N ILE A 671 5.23 31.81 35.95
CA ILE A 671 4.19 30.96 36.54
C ILE A 671 3.05 31.86 37.00
N GLU A 672 1.89 31.76 36.35
CA GLU A 672 0.66 32.38 36.85
C GLU A 672 -0.17 31.36 37.64
N LEU A 673 -0.57 31.73 38.86
CA LEU A 673 -1.47 30.95 39.71
C LEU A 673 -2.79 31.72 39.92
N TRP A 674 -3.92 31.05 39.75
CA TRP A 674 -5.27 31.55 39.99
C TRP A 674 -5.87 30.89 41.23
N ASN A 675 -6.68 31.59 42.02
CA ASN A 675 -7.56 30.98 43.01
C ASN A 675 -9.00 31.41 42.74
N ASN A 676 -9.84 30.48 42.27
CA ASN A 676 -11.27 30.69 41.96
C ASN A 676 -11.56 31.91 41.06
N LEU A 677 -10.58 32.37 40.27
CA LEU A 677 -10.75 33.49 39.34
C LEU A 677 -11.76 33.10 38.25
N ASN A 678 -12.59 34.05 37.82
CA ASN A 678 -13.66 33.82 36.85
C ASN A 678 -14.62 32.67 37.21
N LYS A 679 -14.71 32.30 38.51
CA LYS A 679 -15.48 31.16 39.03
C LYS A 679 -14.95 29.78 38.58
N VAL A 680 -13.72 29.72 38.06
CA VAL A 680 -13.04 28.45 37.77
C VAL A 680 -12.33 27.99 39.04
N LYS A 681 -12.86 26.95 39.67
CA LYS A 681 -12.22 26.29 40.81
C LYS A 681 -11.14 25.32 40.34
N ALA A 682 -10.11 25.17 41.18
CA ALA A 682 -9.15 24.08 41.13
C ALA A 682 -9.86 22.71 41.24
N THR A 683 -9.19 21.67 40.78
CA THR A 683 -9.57 20.25 40.88
C THR A 683 -9.05 19.60 42.16
N ASP A 684 -7.88 20.03 42.64
CA ASP A 684 -7.38 19.75 43.99
C ASP A 684 -6.98 21.07 44.68
N GLY A 685 -7.19 21.18 45.99
CA GLY A 685 -6.89 22.42 46.71
C GLY A 685 -7.74 23.64 46.30
N SER A 686 -7.07 24.79 46.11
CA SER A 686 -7.66 26.14 45.97
C SER A 686 -7.05 26.93 44.82
N ASN A 687 -5.74 26.77 44.61
CA ASN A 687 -4.95 27.36 43.54
C ASN A 687 -4.99 26.45 42.30
N LEU A 688 -4.72 27.02 41.13
CA LEU A 688 -4.52 26.31 39.87
C LEU A 688 -3.54 27.11 39.01
N GLY A 689 -2.79 26.45 38.14
CA GLY A 689 -1.92 27.09 37.18
C GLY A 689 -2.68 27.65 35.97
N ALA A 690 -2.21 28.78 35.45
CA ALA A 690 -2.59 29.34 34.15
C ALA A 690 -1.33 29.48 33.27
N LEU A 691 -1.51 29.24 31.96
CA LEU A 691 -0.51 29.51 30.91
C LEU A 691 -0.94 30.76 30.10
N ASP A 692 0.00 31.30 29.32
CA ASP A 692 0.02 32.60 28.63
C ASP A 692 -0.16 33.79 29.59
N TYR A 693 0.87 34.01 30.39
CA TYR A 693 1.00 35.22 31.19
C TYR A 693 1.47 36.40 30.31
N ARG A 694 0.48 37.11 29.76
CA ARG A 694 0.66 38.39 29.05
C ARG A 694 1.48 38.30 27.75
N GLY A 695 1.44 37.18 27.05
CA GLY A 695 1.98 37.03 25.70
C GLY A 695 3.45 36.68 25.61
N ALA A 696 4.05 36.16 26.68
CA ALA A 696 5.31 35.43 26.58
C ALA A 696 5.01 33.96 26.18
N GLN A 697 6.04 33.18 25.82
CA GLN A 697 5.88 31.72 25.85
C GLN A 697 6.08 31.28 27.30
N ASP A 698 5.00 30.95 27.99
CA ASP A 698 5.06 30.61 29.40
C ASP A 698 5.16 29.10 29.63
N GLY A 699 5.51 28.75 30.87
CA GLY A 699 5.78 27.38 31.26
C GLY A 699 6.59 27.27 32.53
N LEU A 700 6.60 26.05 33.08
CA LEU A 700 7.20 25.71 34.35
C LEU A 700 7.74 24.29 34.35
N TYR A 701 8.79 24.06 35.12
CA TYR A 701 9.42 22.76 35.21
C TYR A 701 9.82 22.40 36.65
N GLN A 702 9.88 21.09 36.89
CA GLN A 702 10.38 20.47 38.11
C GLN A 702 11.32 19.33 37.72
N THR A 703 12.46 19.24 38.41
CA THR A 703 13.42 18.15 38.23
C THR A 703 13.25 17.14 39.36
N VAL A 704 13.15 15.86 39.02
CA VAL A 704 12.90 14.73 39.92
C VAL A 704 13.94 13.64 39.71
N THR A 705 14.32 12.93 40.77
CA THR A 705 15.23 11.78 40.65
C THR A 705 14.43 10.50 40.40
N THR A 706 14.82 9.73 39.39
CA THR A 706 14.10 8.53 38.95
C THR A 706 14.99 7.28 38.94
N THR A 707 14.41 6.12 38.65
CA THR A 707 15.12 4.85 38.46
C THR A 707 15.22 4.50 36.97
N ALA A 708 16.38 4.00 36.54
CA ALA A 708 16.64 3.68 35.13
C ALA A 708 15.67 2.60 34.61
N GLY A 709 14.97 2.89 33.52
CA GLY A 709 14.01 1.97 32.92
C GLY A 709 12.70 1.78 33.71
N GLN A 710 12.54 2.44 34.86
CA GLN A 710 11.28 2.41 35.61
C GLN A 710 10.25 3.32 34.94
N SER A 711 9.09 2.77 34.61
CA SER A 711 7.95 3.58 34.15
C SER A 711 7.25 4.26 35.32
N TYR A 712 6.89 5.52 35.14
CA TYR A 712 6.09 6.32 36.07
C TYR A 712 4.77 6.68 35.40
N ASP A 713 3.69 6.74 36.19
CA ASP A 713 2.44 7.38 35.83
C ASP A 713 2.55 8.88 36.11
N LEU A 714 2.55 9.67 35.05
CA LEU A 714 2.36 11.12 35.09
C LEU A 714 0.87 11.42 34.90
N SER A 715 0.30 12.28 35.72
CA SER A 715 -1.04 12.82 35.49
C SER A 715 -1.16 14.29 35.85
N PHE A 716 -2.13 14.99 35.25
CA PHE A 716 -2.55 16.32 35.65
C PHE A 716 -3.97 16.61 35.16
N ASP A 717 -4.67 17.52 35.82
CA ASP A 717 -5.96 18.04 35.37
C ASP A 717 -5.77 19.27 34.48
N ALA A 718 -6.51 19.38 33.37
CA ALA A 718 -6.50 20.59 32.53
C ALA A 718 -7.85 20.93 31.89
N ARG A 719 -8.01 22.23 31.56
CA ARG A 719 -9.16 22.81 30.85
C ARG A 719 -8.79 24.09 30.08
N MET A 720 -9.64 24.50 29.14
CA MET A 720 -9.60 25.86 28.58
C MET A 720 -10.10 26.91 29.58
N GLN A 721 -9.51 28.09 29.48
CA GLN A 721 -9.80 29.26 30.31
C GLN A 721 -11.19 29.87 30.02
N SER A 722 -11.60 29.93 28.74
CA SER A 722 -12.97 30.19 28.27
C SER A 722 -13.11 29.88 26.76
N ASN A 723 -14.15 30.36 26.06
CA ASN A 723 -14.28 30.27 24.59
C ASN A 723 -13.28 31.18 23.84
N ALA A 724 -12.00 31.13 24.20
CA ALA A 724 -10.93 31.52 23.29
C ALA A 724 -11.07 30.69 21.99
N GLY A 725 -10.65 31.26 20.86
CA GLY A 725 -10.62 30.48 19.61
C GLY A 725 -9.78 29.22 19.83
N LYS A 726 -10.09 28.12 19.11
CA LYS A 726 -9.51 26.77 19.28
C LYS A 726 -7.97 26.66 19.08
N ARG A 727 -7.22 27.76 19.14
CA ARG A 727 -5.84 27.91 18.65
C ARG A 727 -4.84 28.41 19.70
N THR A 728 -5.21 28.73 20.95
CA THR A 728 -4.24 29.29 21.94
C THR A 728 -4.12 28.56 23.28
N SER A 729 -4.96 27.56 23.59
CA SER A 729 -4.94 26.89 24.91
C SER A 729 -4.22 25.53 24.95
N THR A 730 -3.18 25.30 24.14
CA THR A 730 -2.52 23.97 24.03
C THR A 730 -1.28 23.87 24.93
N ILE A 731 -1.20 22.80 25.73
CA ILE A 731 -0.07 22.53 26.64
C ILE A 731 0.88 21.51 26.01
N GLU A 732 2.15 21.87 25.85
CA GLU A 732 3.23 20.90 25.65
C GLU A 732 3.70 20.38 27.01
N VAL A 733 3.66 19.06 27.18
CA VAL A 733 4.25 18.32 28.29
C VAL A 733 5.58 17.79 27.80
N LEU A 734 6.68 18.06 28.51
CA LEU A 734 8.02 17.60 28.16
C LEU A 734 8.65 16.78 29.28
N TRP A 735 9.40 15.76 28.88
CA TRP A 735 10.25 14.95 29.73
C TRP A 735 11.69 15.02 29.19
N ASN A 736 12.62 15.52 29.99
CA ASN A 736 14.01 15.75 29.59
C ASN A 736 14.14 16.61 28.32
N ASP A 737 13.40 17.72 28.30
CA ASP A 737 13.33 18.70 27.20
C ASP A 737 12.80 18.16 25.85
N ASN A 738 12.40 16.89 25.79
CA ASN A 738 11.63 16.30 24.69
C ASN A 738 10.13 16.40 24.97
N VAL A 739 9.33 16.84 24.01
CA VAL A 739 7.87 16.81 24.14
C VAL A 739 7.41 15.34 24.27
N VAL A 740 6.66 15.02 25.33
CA VAL A 740 6.04 13.71 25.57
C VAL A 740 4.53 13.72 25.34
N ALA A 741 3.89 14.90 25.37
CA ALA A 741 2.51 15.07 24.92
C ALA A 741 2.22 16.51 24.51
N THR A 742 1.26 16.69 23.60
CA THR A 742 0.68 17.99 23.24
C THR A 742 -0.82 17.89 23.52
N VAL A 743 -1.29 18.63 24.52
CA VAL A 743 -2.63 18.49 25.09
C VAL A 743 -3.48 19.71 24.71
N PRO A 744 -4.49 19.57 23.84
CA PRO A 744 -5.50 20.59 23.59
C PRO A 744 -6.74 20.34 24.48
N PRO A 745 -6.80 20.91 25.70
CA PRO A 745 -7.87 20.63 26.66
C PRO A 745 -9.26 21.07 26.20
N GLY A 746 -10.28 20.43 26.77
CA GLY A 746 -11.69 20.81 26.58
C GLY A 746 -12.12 22.00 27.44
N SER A 747 -13.36 22.46 27.30
CA SER A 747 -13.92 23.56 28.11
C SER A 747 -14.23 23.21 29.57
N SER A 748 -14.06 21.94 29.95
CA SER A 748 -14.28 21.38 31.29
C SER A 748 -13.01 20.67 31.75
N TRP A 749 -12.78 20.61 33.07
CA TRP A 749 -11.68 19.85 33.66
C TRP A 749 -11.69 18.38 33.22
N ARG A 750 -10.52 17.88 32.84
CA ARG A 750 -10.25 16.47 32.58
C ARG A 750 -8.86 16.13 33.11
N THR A 751 -8.74 14.95 33.71
CA THR A 751 -7.44 14.36 34.06
C THR A 751 -6.84 13.72 32.82
N TYR A 752 -5.58 14.03 32.56
CA TYR A 752 -4.76 13.43 31.52
C TYR A 752 -3.70 12.54 32.18
N HIS A 753 -3.42 11.39 31.58
CA HIS A 753 -2.46 10.40 32.09
C HIS A 753 -1.45 10.03 31.00
N PHE A 754 -0.19 9.90 31.38
CA PHE A 754 0.93 9.55 30.50
C PHE A 754 1.87 8.60 31.22
N SER A 755 2.68 7.86 30.46
CA SER A 755 3.84 7.20 31.04
C SER A 755 5.13 7.88 30.63
N VAL A 756 6.02 8.09 31.60
CA VAL A 756 7.40 8.53 31.35
C VAL A 756 8.34 7.51 31.95
N THR A 757 9.46 7.25 31.27
CA THR A 757 10.47 6.29 31.75
C THR A 757 11.64 7.05 32.36
N GLY A 758 12.03 6.64 33.56
CA GLY A 758 13.15 7.23 34.27
C GLY A 758 14.49 6.90 33.62
N THR A 759 15.39 7.89 33.54
CA THR A 759 16.76 7.67 33.06
C THR A 759 17.68 7.06 34.13
N GLY A 760 17.25 7.08 35.40
CA GLY A 760 18.09 6.67 36.55
C GLY A 760 18.94 7.80 37.13
N GLY A 761 18.71 9.03 36.68
CA GLY A 761 19.34 10.24 37.19
C GLY A 761 18.31 11.29 37.56
N GLN A 762 18.64 12.55 37.29
CA GLN A 762 17.72 13.67 37.39
C GLN A 762 16.97 13.83 36.06
N ASP A 763 15.66 13.63 36.08
CA ASP A 763 14.78 13.87 34.95
C ASP A 763 13.96 15.15 35.15
N ARG A 764 13.63 15.85 34.05
CA ARG A 764 12.94 17.14 34.06
C ARG A 764 11.56 17.02 33.44
N LEU A 765 10.52 17.23 34.26
CA LEU A 765 9.15 17.45 33.79
C LEU A 765 8.96 18.95 33.53
N THR A 766 8.52 19.32 32.32
CA THR A 766 8.13 20.70 31.99
C THR A 766 6.71 20.70 31.43
N PHE A 767 5.89 21.66 31.84
CA PHE A 767 4.70 22.07 31.10
C PHE A 767 4.97 23.45 30.49
N ARG A 768 4.69 23.64 29.22
CA ARG A 768 4.82 24.94 28.56
C ARG A 768 3.78 25.10 27.47
N GLU A 769 3.77 26.26 26.85
CA GLU A 769 2.91 26.55 25.72
C GLU A 769 3.56 26.19 24.39
N VAL A 770 2.73 25.82 23.43
CA VAL A 770 3.13 25.73 22.02
C VAL A 770 3.60 27.11 21.56
N ALA A 771 4.84 27.22 21.08
CA ALA A 771 5.45 28.52 20.75
C ALA A 771 4.65 29.36 19.73
N ALA A 772 3.93 28.71 18.81
CA ALA A 772 3.06 29.36 17.83
C ALA A 772 1.72 29.88 18.41
N GLN A 773 1.45 29.61 19.69
CA GLN A 773 0.24 30.01 20.41
C GLN A 773 0.50 31.15 21.41
N ALA A 774 1.76 31.34 21.81
CA ALA A 774 2.18 32.42 22.70
C ALA A 774 1.88 33.81 22.09
N GLY A 775 1.29 34.71 22.89
CA GLY A 775 1.14 36.12 22.50
C GLY A 775 -0.23 36.75 22.71
N ASP A 776 -1.26 36.01 23.15
CA ASP A 776 -2.63 36.54 23.30
C ASP A 776 -3.09 36.68 24.77
N GLY A 777 -2.33 36.14 25.72
CA GLY A 777 -2.62 36.18 27.15
C GLY A 777 -3.67 35.16 27.59
N ARG A 778 -3.88 34.06 26.86
CA ARG A 778 -4.95 33.06 27.10
C ARG A 778 -4.57 31.60 26.87
N GLY A 779 -3.68 31.08 27.71
CA GLY A 779 -3.32 29.66 27.72
C GLY A 779 -4.34 28.77 28.43
N ALA A 780 -3.95 27.50 28.61
CA ALA A 780 -4.73 26.54 29.38
C ALA A 780 -4.69 26.82 30.89
N LEU A 781 -5.68 26.26 31.59
CA LEU A 781 -5.66 26.12 33.04
C LEU A 781 -5.32 24.68 33.40
N TYR A 782 -4.46 24.47 34.39
CA TYR A 782 -3.92 23.16 34.78
C TYR A 782 -3.75 23.04 36.31
N ASP A 783 -3.86 21.83 36.85
CA ASP A 783 -3.85 21.58 38.29
C ASP A 783 -3.53 20.09 38.60
N ASN A 784 -3.36 19.73 39.88
CA ASN A 784 -3.32 18.36 40.40
C ASN A 784 -2.28 17.45 39.69
N VAL A 785 -1.05 17.95 39.54
CA VAL A 785 0.02 17.22 38.87
C VAL A 785 0.62 16.12 39.77
N SER A 786 0.67 14.89 39.27
CA SER A 786 1.21 13.73 39.98
C SER A 786 2.19 12.93 39.14
N LEU A 787 3.26 12.43 39.75
CA LEU A 787 4.22 11.50 39.13
C LEU A 787 4.54 10.37 40.10
N VAL A 788 4.04 9.16 39.83
CA VAL A 788 4.16 8.00 40.74
C VAL A 788 4.74 6.79 40.00
N ALA A 789 5.63 6.03 40.64
CA ALA A 789 6.21 4.82 40.02
C ALA A 789 5.14 3.71 39.82
N ARG A 790 5.10 3.11 38.63
CA ARG A 790 4.26 1.93 38.35
C ARG A 790 4.79 0.70 39.08
N SER A 791 3.92 0.00 39.80
CA SER A 791 4.24 -1.28 40.44
C SER A 791 4.50 -2.34 39.37
N GLY A 792 5.77 -2.68 39.13
CA GLY A 792 6.14 -3.60 38.06
C GLY A 792 5.76 -5.06 38.32
N ALA A 793 5.22 -5.74 37.31
CA ALA A 793 5.11 -7.19 37.26
C ALA A 793 6.49 -7.85 36.97
N VAL A 794 7.47 -7.56 37.84
CA VAL A 794 8.75 -8.28 37.91
C VAL A 794 9.00 -8.61 39.39
N GLN A 795 8.25 -9.58 39.92
CA GLN A 795 8.85 -10.43 40.95
C GLN A 795 9.80 -11.38 40.24
N GLN A 796 11.07 -10.96 40.20
CA GLN A 796 12.20 -11.85 40.07
C GLN A 796 12.03 -12.96 41.13
N SER A 797 11.61 -14.15 40.68
CA SER A 797 11.52 -15.31 41.57
C SER A 797 12.93 -15.60 42.05
N ALA A 798 13.17 -15.38 43.34
CA ALA A 798 14.41 -15.77 43.98
C ALA A 798 14.51 -17.31 43.90
N ILE A 799 15.25 -17.82 42.92
CA ILE A 799 15.69 -19.21 42.93
C ILE A 799 16.72 -19.32 44.05
N SER A 800 16.20 -19.57 45.24
CA SER A 800 16.99 -19.94 46.40
C SER A 800 17.86 -21.14 46.04
N GLN A 801 19.15 -21.01 46.29
CA GLN A 801 20.01 -22.18 46.42
C GLN A 801 19.45 -23.05 47.55
N GLN A 802 19.13 -24.31 47.27
CA GLN A 802 19.69 -25.49 47.98
C GLN A 802 19.05 -26.78 47.42
N PRO A 803 19.83 -27.87 47.24
CA PRO A 803 19.27 -29.20 47.02
C PRO A 803 18.63 -29.77 48.29
N MET A 804 17.98 -30.92 48.14
CA MET A 804 17.37 -31.74 49.20
C MET A 804 18.25 -31.82 50.47
N ASN A 805 17.72 -31.30 51.58
CA ASN A 805 18.36 -31.40 52.88
C ASN A 805 18.16 -32.81 53.46
N LEU A 806 19.25 -33.55 53.66
CA LEU A 806 19.28 -34.67 54.59
C LEU A 806 20.50 -34.52 55.52
N VAL A 807 20.23 -34.56 56.83
CA VAL A 807 21.23 -34.75 57.91
C VAL A 807 22.16 -33.56 58.21
N ASN A 808 21.68 -32.55 58.96
CA ASN A 808 21.89 -32.53 60.42
C ASN A 808 21.29 -31.29 61.13
N GLN A 809 20.61 -31.54 62.26
CA GLN A 809 20.31 -30.53 63.27
C GLN A 809 21.33 -30.59 64.42
N PHE A 810 21.33 -29.55 65.25
CA PHE A 810 21.94 -29.47 66.59
C PHE A 810 23.46 -29.28 66.73
N ALA A 811 23.81 -28.00 66.92
CA ALA A 811 24.24 -27.46 68.22
C ALA A 811 25.74 -27.37 68.59
N ALA A 812 25.99 -26.24 69.27
CA ALA A 812 26.95 -26.02 70.35
C ALA A 812 28.46 -25.92 70.03
N THR A 813 28.95 -24.70 70.24
CA THR A 813 30.33 -24.39 70.62
C THR A 813 30.87 -25.24 71.77
N SER A 814 32.10 -25.77 71.66
CA SER A 814 33.16 -25.54 72.66
C SER A 814 34.51 -26.19 72.32
N PHE A 815 35.58 -25.43 72.60
CA PHE A 815 36.95 -25.80 72.97
C PHE A 815 37.69 -27.00 72.32
N ALA A 816 38.77 -26.63 71.60
CA ALA A 816 40.13 -27.17 71.66
C ALA A 816 40.39 -28.68 71.85
N ASP A 817 41.13 -29.25 70.89
CA ASP A 817 42.14 -30.26 71.23
C ASP A 817 43.41 -30.11 70.36
N THR A 818 44.52 -30.61 70.88
CA THR A 818 45.86 -30.63 70.29
C THR A 818 46.11 -31.89 69.46
N GLY A 819 46.80 -31.73 68.32
CA GLY A 819 47.85 -32.69 67.93
C GLY A 819 47.55 -33.76 66.87
N SER A 820 47.99 -33.45 65.64
CA SER A 820 48.71 -34.33 64.69
C SER A 820 48.02 -35.51 63.94
N GLY A 821 48.15 -35.49 62.59
CA GLY A 821 48.60 -36.67 61.84
C GLY A 821 48.01 -37.02 60.45
N ILE A 822 48.64 -36.52 59.35
CA ILE A 822 48.84 -37.22 58.03
C ILE A 822 47.56 -37.52 57.18
N SER A 823 47.23 -36.78 56.09
CA SER A 823 47.64 -36.89 54.66
C SER A 823 47.26 -38.21 53.95
N ALA A 824 46.83 -38.34 52.68
CA ALA A 824 46.55 -37.48 51.51
C ALA A 824 45.61 -38.29 50.54
N GLY A 825 45.12 -37.90 49.34
CA GLY A 825 45.24 -36.70 48.49
C GLY A 825 45.48 -37.06 47.00
N SER A 826 44.53 -36.83 46.08
CA SER A 826 44.62 -37.25 44.65
C SER A 826 43.79 -36.40 43.66
N THR A 827 44.35 -36.10 42.48
CA THR A 827 43.66 -35.52 41.30
C THR A 827 44.31 -36.02 40.00
N GLN A 828 43.52 -36.27 38.93
CA GLN A 828 44.03 -36.42 37.55
C GLN A 828 42.91 -36.34 36.48
N THR A 829 43.19 -35.61 35.38
CA THR A 829 42.99 -35.90 33.93
C THR A 829 41.87 -36.84 33.42
N ASP A 830 41.36 -36.79 32.17
CA ASP A 830 41.36 -35.83 31.02
C ASP A 830 40.56 -36.48 29.84
N LEU A 831 40.18 -35.70 28.81
CA LEU A 831 39.90 -36.07 27.39
C LEU A 831 38.74 -37.02 26.95
N SER A 832 38.19 -36.66 25.76
CA SER A 832 37.52 -37.50 24.72
C SER A 832 36.09 -38.04 24.96
N ALA A 833 35.30 -38.48 23.96
CA ALA A 833 35.06 -38.05 22.57
C ALA A 833 33.81 -38.80 22.01
N THR A 834 33.07 -38.20 21.07
CA THR A 834 32.10 -38.79 20.09
C THR A 834 31.62 -40.25 20.22
N LEU A 835 30.29 -40.47 20.17
CA LEU A 835 29.66 -41.27 19.09
C LEU A 835 28.13 -41.04 19.00
N ALA A 836 27.58 -41.19 17.79
CA ALA A 836 26.15 -41.19 17.50
C ALA A 836 25.54 -42.62 17.46
N GLN A 837 24.23 -42.68 17.22
CA GLN A 837 23.35 -43.86 17.06
C GLN A 837 22.92 -44.57 18.37
N THR A 838 21.60 -44.68 18.57
CA THR A 838 20.88 -45.97 18.75
C THR A 838 19.36 -45.76 18.93
N LEU A 839 18.58 -46.35 17.98
CA LEU A 839 17.17 -46.79 18.07
C LEU A 839 15.99 -45.80 18.17
N ALA A 840 14.86 -46.28 17.62
CA ALA A 840 13.53 -45.67 17.56
C ALA A 840 12.48 -46.59 18.22
N LYS A 841 11.24 -46.08 18.32
CA LYS A 841 9.95 -46.74 18.70
C LYS A 841 9.63 -46.95 20.20
N ALA A 842 8.75 -46.09 20.70
CA ALA A 842 7.44 -46.42 21.30
C ALA A 842 6.59 -45.13 21.23
N ALA A 843 5.39 -45.02 20.65
CA ALA A 843 4.17 -45.83 20.69
C ALA A 843 3.38 -45.67 22.02
N HIS A 844 2.24 -44.96 21.91
CA HIS A 844 1.15 -44.80 22.89
C HIS A 844 1.47 -44.11 24.23
N HIS A 845 1.03 -42.86 24.37
CA HIS A 845 -0.30 -42.62 24.97
C HIS A 845 -0.91 -41.29 24.51
#